data_AF-A0A2G2MJU9-F1
#
_entry.id   AF-A0A2G2MJU9-F1
#
_cell.length_a   1.000
_cell.length_b   1.000
_cell.length_c   1.000
_cell.angle_alpha   90.00
_cell.angle_beta   90.00
_cell.angle_gamma   90.00
#
_symmetry.space_group_name_H-M   'P 1'
#
loop_
_entity.id
_entity.type
_entity.pdbx_description
1 polymer ?
#
loop_
_entity_poly.entity_id
_entity_poly.type
_entity_poly.pdbx_seq_one_letter_code
_entity_poly.pdbx_strand_id
1 'polypeptide(L)'
;MKILAYRIVQLCAFMVFVAGSLNACSHTEEISASSQKSQTVQISGKTSILESSASTKGLTVSINGTPVVANAQGVYKASTKRNDIYQIRISGGGVFESVHTFSHAELSVKEDASIEIPNINLVEKIPGRTLMVFGGDAMMGRRYLEPKWGEDVLIKPETRLKDMKAILAGMRPYFEPADLSGINLETVLSTNELPESAPKNVVFYTHPDILEALKWMGADYVSLGNNHTYDYVAAGIDTTLAALERSGLGYSGAGRNQAEALQAYQTSINGTDIGILGFVGWKGRVTPNQVAEINKGGAAYGSTENIVSAVTKEAQEDELIVVQYHGSREYSEEPTEITEQRLKAAVDAGADLIIGHHPHVAHGLELYKDKLIAYSLGNFAFDQFFYETHGAYILKVWMDGEDFHRAEIVPIHIKDYKPVPATSDMRQYILKRIISLSAKRGTHVSLSGGHGVITAKNKAPVFKTVLREELVSGGDNVIELWQSVAQQYWPVEAKLENETGIQPVFGMDLFMRGDFESYSLYGTGERTFEAKNAKSELTETSRTGNYAMKIMPTNENEPARLAQKIFMRVLPSNSLSFTGYLRSEGNVHVTGYAQYRPRPMNRYKALEEAPLVKLGEAILEGDDWQNFKFDFIPPNKVQRTVRVLLEFRTFGKNIHPIFMDDLAVIAWEENSENKPTTSPNRRTHVFITVANDKPNNGKISIMYEKHKIDSLQQR
;
A
#
# COMPACT_ATOMS: atom_id res chain seq x y z
N MET A 1 4.07 36.32 55.76
CA MET A 1 3.76 37.76 55.65
C MET A 1 3.31 38.01 54.22
N LYS A 2 1.98 38.11 53.98
CA LYS A 2 1.21 39.35 53.71
C LYS A 2 1.55 39.96 52.33
N ILE A 3 0.65 40.39 51.43
CA ILE A 3 -0.83 40.38 51.22
C ILE A 3 -1.12 41.31 49.98
N LEU A 4 -2.24 41.10 49.26
CA LEU A 4 -3.05 42.01 48.37
C LEU A 4 -2.41 42.65 47.10
N ALA A 5 -3.01 42.78 45.89
CA ALA A 5 -4.37 42.92 45.30
C ALA A 5 -4.78 44.36 44.88
N TYR A 6 -5.75 44.44 43.93
CA TYR A 6 -6.50 45.57 43.29
C TYR A 6 -6.01 46.01 41.88
N ARG A 7 -6.73 45.97 40.74
CA ARG A 7 -8.14 46.03 40.23
C ARG A 7 -8.62 47.46 39.84
N ILE A 8 -9.37 47.56 38.71
CA ILE A 8 -10.34 48.63 38.23
C ILE A 8 -9.79 49.63 37.17
N VAL A 9 -10.46 50.11 36.09
CA VAL A 9 -11.63 49.75 35.22
C VAL A 9 -11.90 50.93 34.23
N GLN A 10 -12.56 50.66 33.07
CA GLN A 10 -13.37 51.57 32.17
C GLN A 10 -12.68 52.72 31.38
N LEU A 11 -13.18 53.24 30.24
CA LEU A 11 -14.05 52.86 29.10
C LEU A 11 -14.24 54.16 28.25
N CYS A 12 -14.79 54.02 27.04
CA CYS A 12 -15.42 55.03 26.16
C CYS A 12 -14.52 55.72 25.10
N ALA A 13 -14.98 56.06 23.89
CA ALA A 13 -15.97 55.56 22.92
C ALA A 13 -16.00 56.60 21.77
N PHE A 14 -16.11 56.13 20.50
CA PHE A 14 -16.83 56.73 19.35
C PHE A 14 -16.47 58.17 18.87
N MET A 15 -16.49 58.58 17.59
CA MET A 15 -16.65 58.03 16.23
C MET A 15 -16.62 59.25 15.27
N VAL A 16 -16.42 59.01 13.97
CA VAL A 16 -16.92 59.77 12.78
C VAL A 16 -15.87 60.43 11.85
N PHE A 17 -16.03 59.98 10.59
CA PHE A 17 -15.49 60.23 9.25
C PHE A 17 -15.27 61.69 8.78
N VAL A 18 -14.35 61.90 7.80
CA VAL A 18 -14.67 62.07 6.36
C VAL A 18 -13.40 62.10 5.47
N ALA A 19 -13.53 61.37 4.35
CA ALA A 19 -12.84 61.25 3.07
C ALA A 19 -11.69 62.19 2.61
N GLY A 20 -10.74 61.56 1.91
CA GLY A 20 -9.79 62.17 0.97
C GLY A 20 -9.06 61.12 0.13
N SER A 21 -9.61 60.84 -1.06
CA SER A 21 -9.17 59.91 -2.11
C SER A 21 -7.75 60.10 -2.64
N LEU A 22 -7.07 59.02 -3.04
CA LEU A 22 -6.55 58.79 -4.41
C LEU A 22 -5.85 57.43 -4.57
N ASN A 23 -6.13 56.80 -5.72
CA ASN A 23 -5.80 55.44 -6.14
C ASN A 23 -4.30 55.17 -6.35
N ALA A 24 -3.86 53.97 -5.95
CA ALA A 24 -2.88 53.19 -6.70
C ALA A 24 -3.16 51.69 -6.47
N CYS A 25 -3.49 50.98 -7.55
CA CYS A 25 -3.70 49.53 -7.55
C CYS A 25 -2.44 48.81 -7.09
N SER A 26 -2.56 48.05 -6.01
CA SER A 26 -1.70 46.89 -5.73
C SER A 26 -2.64 45.71 -5.48
N HIS A 27 -2.65 44.74 -6.39
CA HIS A 27 -3.20 43.42 -6.10
C HIS A 27 -2.16 42.68 -5.28
N THR A 28 -2.17 42.93 -3.98
CA THR A 28 -1.64 42.00 -2.98
C THR A 28 -2.79 41.09 -2.61
N GLU A 29 -2.80 39.85 -3.13
CA GLU A 29 -3.55 38.79 -2.48
C GLU A 29 -2.91 38.55 -1.11
N GLU A 30 -3.59 39.05 -0.06
CA GLU A 30 -3.31 38.68 1.31
C GLU A 30 -3.56 37.18 1.47
N ILE A 31 -2.49 36.38 1.43
CA ILE A 31 -2.49 35.03 1.99
C ILE A 31 -2.58 35.20 3.51
N SER A 32 -3.81 35.34 3.99
CA SER A 32 -4.11 35.41 5.41
C SER A 32 -3.97 34.04 6.06
N ALA A 33 -3.21 34.06 7.16
CA ALA A 33 -3.12 33.11 8.25
C ALA A 33 -4.19 31.99 8.34
N SER A 34 -3.68 30.76 8.50
CA SER A 34 -4.32 29.58 9.10
C SER A 34 -5.86 29.58 9.15
N SER A 35 -6.49 28.98 8.15
CA SER A 35 -7.89 28.59 8.27
C SER A 35 -8.04 27.67 9.50
N GLN A 36 -8.86 28.06 10.47
CA GLN A 36 -9.32 27.14 11.51
C GLN A 36 -10.05 25.99 10.81
N LYS A 37 -9.36 24.87 10.65
CA LYS A 37 -9.90 23.63 10.09
C LYS A 37 -11.21 23.32 10.80
N SER A 38 -12.32 23.25 10.05
CA SER A 38 -13.63 22.91 10.62
C SER A 38 -13.52 21.62 11.44
N GLN A 39 -13.97 21.68 12.70
CA GLN A 39 -13.94 20.51 13.60
C GLN A 39 -14.98 19.45 13.24
N THR A 40 -15.95 19.80 12.39
CA THR A 40 -17.04 18.94 11.94
C THR A 40 -17.04 18.85 10.42
N VAL A 41 -17.34 17.66 9.90
CA VAL A 41 -17.47 17.40 8.46
C VAL A 41 -18.83 16.76 8.17
N GLN A 42 -19.39 17.06 7.00
CA GLN A 42 -20.58 16.35 6.49
C GLN A 42 -20.11 15.21 5.60
N ILE A 43 -20.42 13.97 5.94
CA ILE A 43 -20.10 12.80 5.11
C ILE A 43 -21.37 12.32 4.44
N SER A 44 -21.33 12.11 3.14
CA SER A 44 -22.38 11.43 2.38
C SER A 44 -21.81 10.28 1.56
N GLY A 45 -22.64 9.29 1.26
CA GLY A 45 -22.27 8.21 0.36
C GLY A 45 -23.48 7.45 -0.13
N LYS A 46 -23.22 6.49 -1.03
CA LYS A 46 -24.23 5.59 -1.57
C LYS A 46 -23.76 4.15 -1.47
N THR A 47 -24.70 3.28 -1.17
CA THR A 47 -24.54 1.82 -1.25
C THR A 47 -25.46 1.26 -2.32
N SER A 48 -24.99 0.26 -3.05
CA SER A 48 -25.75 -0.39 -4.12
C SER A 48 -25.53 -1.90 -4.06
N ILE A 49 -26.55 -2.69 -4.39
CA ILE A 49 -26.42 -4.14 -4.61
C ILE A 49 -26.44 -4.32 -6.13
N LEU A 50 -25.32 -4.73 -6.74
CA LEU A 50 -25.19 -4.76 -8.20
C LEU A 50 -25.92 -5.93 -8.87
N GLU A 51 -26.24 -6.97 -8.09
CA GLU A 51 -26.63 -8.28 -8.60
C GLU A 51 -28.15 -8.48 -8.67
N SER A 52 -28.93 -7.59 -8.05
CA SER A 52 -30.38 -7.70 -7.97
C SER A 52 -31.04 -6.32 -7.86
N SER A 53 -32.35 -6.24 -8.12
CA SER A 53 -33.18 -5.10 -7.71
C SER A 53 -33.47 -5.09 -6.20
N ALA A 54 -32.69 -5.83 -5.40
CA ALA A 54 -32.89 -5.96 -3.97
C ALA A 54 -32.85 -4.57 -3.32
N SER A 55 -33.80 -4.38 -2.41
CA SER A 55 -33.93 -3.12 -1.70
C SER A 55 -32.77 -2.95 -0.73
N THR A 56 -32.21 -1.75 -0.64
CA THR A 56 -31.28 -1.37 0.44
C THR A 56 -32.00 -1.18 1.78
N LYS A 57 -33.26 -1.64 1.90
CA LYS A 57 -34.07 -1.56 3.11
C LYS A 57 -33.51 -2.48 4.18
N GLY A 58 -33.28 -1.94 5.37
CA GLY A 58 -32.75 -2.69 6.51
C GLY A 58 -31.21 -2.77 6.55
N LEU A 59 -30.50 -2.05 5.67
CA LEU A 59 -29.07 -1.83 5.83
C LEU A 59 -28.78 -0.96 7.05
N THR A 60 -27.77 -1.34 7.80
CA THR A 60 -27.15 -0.52 8.84
C THR A 60 -25.83 0.01 8.31
N VAL A 61 -25.69 1.33 8.26
CA VAL A 61 -24.41 1.99 7.94
C VAL A 61 -23.86 2.56 9.23
N SER A 62 -22.56 2.45 9.46
CA SER A 62 -21.88 3.17 10.53
C SER A 62 -20.60 3.82 10.03
N ILE A 63 -20.28 4.97 10.61
CA ILE A 63 -19.06 5.73 10.34
C ILE A 63 -18.29 5.81 11.65
N ASN A 64 -17.10 5.20 11.70
CA ASN A 64 -16.29 5.07 12.92
C ASN A 64 -17.10 4.50 14.09
N GLY A 65 -17.96 3.52 13.82
CA GLY A 65 -18.84 2.89 14.81
C GLY A 65 -20.11 3.67 15.16
N THR A 66 -20.26 4.93 14.70
CA THR A 66 -21.50 5.71 14.90
C THR A 66 -22.52 5.32 13.83
N PRO A 67 -23.72 4.82 14.18
CA PRO A 67 -24.76 4.48 13.20
C PRO A 67 -25.25 5.69 12.40
N VAL A 68 -25.55 5.47 11.13
CA VAL A 68 -26.08 6.45 10.17
C VAL A 68 -27.28 5.84 9.45
N VAL A 69 -28.34 6.63 9.31
CA VAL A 69 -29.55 6.20 8.58
C VAL A 69 -29.30 6.33 7.08
N ALA A 70 -29.39 5.21 6.36
CA ALA A 70 -29.49 5.19 4.91
C ALA A 70 -30.96 5.21 4.47
N ASN A 71 -31.27 5.90 3.38
CA ASN A 71 -32.59 5.88 2.78
C ASN A 71 -32.84 4.59 1.97
N ALA A 72 -34.04 4.44 1.41
CA ALA A 72 -34.44 3.28 0.62
C ALA A 72 -33.65 3.12 -0.71
N GLN A 73 -32.84 4.11 -1.09
CA GLN A 73 -31.95 4.09 -2.25
C GLN A 73 -30.47 3.88 -1.85
N GLY A 74 -30.21 3.58 -0.57
CA GLY A 74 -28.88 3.30 -0.05
C GLY A 74 -28.02 4.54 0.16
N VAL A 75 -28.61 5.74 0.05
CA VAL A 75 -27.92 7.02 0.26
C VAL A 75 -27.95 7.35 1.75
N TYR A 76 -26.80 7.70 2.31
CA TYR A 76 -26.65 8.09 3.70
C TYR A 76 -25.92 9.43 3.79
N LYS A 77 -26.25 10.21 4.82
CA LYS A 77 -25.58 11.46 5.16
C LYS A 77 -25.46 11.59 6.68
N ALA A 78 -24.29 12.03 7.16
CA ALA A 78 -24.03 12.21 8.57
C ALA A 78 -23.11 13.41 8.82
N SER A 79 -23.35 14.08 9.94
CA SER A 79 -22.44 15.08 10.50
C SER A 79 -21.56 14.38 11.53
N THR A 80 -20.24 14.47 11.41
CA THR A 80 -19.32 13.85 12.37
C THR A 80 -18.10 14.73 12.63
N LYS A 81 -17.41 14.48 13.75
CA LYS A 81 -16.13 15.13 14.03
C LYS A 81 -15.15 14.79 12.91
N ARG A 82 -14.34 15.77 12.53
CA ARG A 82 -13.17 15.54 11.69
C ARG A 82 -12.25 14.52 12.37
N ASN A 83 -11.91 13.46 11.65
CA ASN A 83 -11.00 12.40 12.09
C ASN A 83 -10.01 12.15 10.96
N ASP A 84 -8.80 11.69 11.28
CA ASP A 84 -7.81 11.35 10.24
C ASP A 84 -8.27 10.15 9.39
N ILE A 85 -9.12 9.29 9.96
CA ILE A 85 -9.67 8.09 9.32
C ILE A 85 -11.18 8.01 9.49
N TYR A 86 -11.86 7.53 8.46
CA TYR A 86 -13.28 7.16 8.41
C TYR A 86 -13.44 5.70 7.98
N GLN A 87 -13.80 4.83 8.92
CA GLN A 87 -14.20 3.45 8.63
C GLN A 87 -15.72 3.40 8.43
N ILE A 88 -16.12 3.03 7.23
CA ILE A 88 -17.50 2.80 6.82
C ILE A 88 -17.78 1.30 6.93
N ARG A 89 -18.70 0.91 7.81
CA ARG A 89 -19.15 -0.48 7.96
C ARG A 89 -20.62 -0.57 7.59
N ILE A 90 -20.95 -1.49 6.69
CA ILE A 90 -22.29 -1.71 6.15
C ILE A 90 -22.68 -3.17 6.39
N SER A 91 -23.82 -3.38 7.05
CA SER A 91 -24.32 -4.71 7.40
C SER A 91 -25.85 -4.75 7.39
N GLY A 92 -26.44 -5.90 7.72
CA GLY A 92 -27.89 -6.09 7.73
C GLY A 92 -28.47 -6.26 6.32
N GLY A 93 -29.79 -6.13 6.19
CA GLY A 93 -30.47 -6.14 4.88
C GLY A 93 -30.22 -7.35 3.97
N GLY A 94 -29.75 -8.48 4.50
CA GLY A 94 -29.44 -9.68 3.72
C GLY A 94 -28.16 -9.57 2.88
N VAL A 95 -27.19 -8.73 3.24
CA VAL A 95 -25.89 -8.64 2.55
C VAL A 95 -24.74 -9.17 3.40
N PHE A 96 -23.63 -9.54 2.76
CA PHE A 96 -22.36 -9.71 3.43
C PHE A 96 -21.89 -8.37 3.97
N GLU A 97 -21.32 -8.41 5.18
CA GLU A 97 -20.80 -7.20 5.77
C GLU A 97 -19.64 -6.65 4.94
N SER A 98 -19.70 -5.34 4.68
CA SER A 98 -18.68 -4.61 3.94
C SER A 98 -18.03 -3.57 4.84
N VAL A 99 -16.70 -3.50 4.79
CA VAL A 99 -15.89 -2.55 5.55
C VAL A 99 -14.98 -1.84 4.57
N HIS A 100 -15.03 -0.51 4.56
CA HIS A 100 -14.11 0.33 3.81
C HIS A 100 -13.53 1.36 4.75
N THR A 101 -12.22 1.56 4.73
CA THR A 101 -11.57 2.61 5.53
C THR A 101 -11.03 3.66 4.60
N PHE A 102 -11.23 4.93 4.93
CA PHE A 102 -10.69 6.06 4.19
C PHE A 102 -9.91 7.02 5.08
N SER A 103 -8.84 7.66 4.57
CA SER A 103 -8.18 8.78 5.25
C SER A 103 -8.82 10.10 4.87
N HIS A 104 -8.86 11.05 5.79
CA HIS A 104 -9.38 12.40 5.51
C HIS A 104 -8.65 13.07 4.35
N ALA A 105 -7.33 12.92 4.28
CA ALA A 105 -6.51 13.49 3.22
C ALA A 105 -6.82 12.94 1.81
N GLU A 106 -7.41 11.74 1.70
CA GLU A 106 -7.71 11.15 0.38
C GLU A 106 -9.07 11.58 -0.17
N LEU A 107 -9.93 12.10 0.69
CA LEU A 107 -11.29 12.46 0.32
C LEU A 107 -11.34 13.95 -0.02
N SER A 108 -11.91 14.28 -1.18
CA SER A 108 -12.11 15.67 -1.58
C SER A 108 -13.08 16.35 -0.61
N VAL A 109 -12.55 17.31 0.16
CA VAL A 109 -13.36 18.19 1.00
C VAL A 109 -13.84 19.34 0.11
N LYS A 110 -15.15 19.40 -0.14
CA LYS A 110 -15.76 20.51 -0.87
C LYS A 110 -15.67 21.79 -0.04
N GLU A 111 -15.85 22.96 -0.65
CA GLU A 111 -15.78 24.27 0.04
C GLU A 111 -16.71 24.36 1.27
N ASP A 112 -17.82 23.60 1.27
CA ASP A 112 -18.77 23.49 2.38
C ASP A 112 -18.38 22.47 3.46
N ALA A 113 -17.12 22.00 3.45
CA ALA A 113 -16.59 20.94 4.32
C ALA A 113 -17.33 19.59 4.20
N SER A 114 -18.04 19.35 3.08
CA SER A 114 -18.64 18.05 2.79
C SER A 114 -17.66 17.09 2.11
N ILE A 115 -17.81 15.81 2.43
CA ILE A 115 -17.01 14.68 1.99
C ILE A 115 -17.94 13.66 1.37
N GLU A 116 -17.59 13.19 0.18
CA GLU A 116 -18.35 12.16 -0.54
C GLU A 116 -17.57 10.84 -0.56
N ILE A 117 -18.19 9.79 -0.01
CA ILE A 117 -17.66 8.43 -0.05
C ILE A 117 -18.03 7.82 -1.41
N PRO A 118 -17.05 7.25 -2.16
CA PRO A 118 -17.32 6.55 -3.40
C PRO A 118 -18.36 5.43 -3.19
N ASN A 119 -19.22 5.20 -4.19
CA ASN A 119 -20.27 4.19 -4.08
C ASN A 119 -19.72 2.81 -3.72
N ILE A 120 -20.30 2.19 -2.68
CA ILE A 120 -19.93 0.85 -2.20
C ILE A 120 -20.92 -0.18 -2.74
N ASN A 121 -20.41 -1.13 -3.51
CA ASN A 121 -21.16 -2.23 -4.09
C ASN A 121 -21.15 -3.44 -3.15
N LEU A 122 -22.31 -3.79 -2.62
CA LEU A 122 -22.52 -4.88 -1.67
C LEU A 122 -22.76 -6.21 -2.38
N VAL A 123 -22.57 -7.31 -1.64
CA VAL A 123 -22.85 -8.69 -2.10
C VAL A 123 -24.02 -9.25 -1.30
N GLU A 124 -25.05 -9.73 -1.99
CA GLU A 124 -26.21 -10.35 -1.37
C GLU A 124 -25.85 -11.71 -0.75
N LYS A 125 -26.41 -12.00 0.44
CA LYS A 125 -26.37 -13.31 1.08
C LYS A 125 -27.49 -14.16 0.51
N ILE A 126 -27.13 -15.12 -0.32
CA ILE A 126 -28.02 -16.17 -0.81
C ILE A 126 -27.59 -17.52 -0.20
N PRO A 127 -28.50 -18.51 -0.08
CA PRO A 127 -28.13 -19.84 0.39
C PRO A 127 -26.98 -20.45 -0.43
N GLY A 128 -25.99 -21.04 0.25
CA GLY A 128 -24.83 -21.69 -0.38
C GLY A 128 -23.70 -20.74 -0.79
N ARG A 129 -23.89 -19.42 -0.74
CA ARG A 129 -22.81 -18.46 -1.00
C ARG A 129 -21.88 -18.36 0.20
N THR A 130 -20.59 -18.49 -0.04
CA THR A 130 -19.53 -18.47 0.98
C THR A 130 -18.55 -17.33 0.71
N LEU A 131 -18.23 -16.55 1.75
CA LEU A 131 -17.17 -15.55 1.73
C LEU A 131 -15.86 -16.14 2.29
N MET A 132 -14.87 -16.28 1.42
CA MET A 132 -13.51 -16.64 1.77
C MET A 132 -12.61 -15.40 1.82
N VAL A 133 -11.72 -15.29 2.81
CA VAL A 133 -10.77 -14.16 2.92
C VAL A 133 -9.34 -14.64 3.08
N PHE A 134 -8.43 -14.15 2.22
CA PHE A 134 -7.03 -14.56 2.22
C PHE A 134 -6.09 -13.38 2.44
N GLY A 135 -5.11 -13.56 3.32
CA GLY A 135 -3.95 -12.67 3.47
C GLY A 135 -2.66 -13.36 3.05
N GLY A 136 -1.66 -12.54 2.71
CA GLY A 136 -0.37 -13.00 2.22
C GLY A 136 0.60 -13.46 3.31
N ASP A 137 1.90 -13.24 3.08
CA ASP A 137 3.00 -13.78 3.88
C ASP A 137 3.01 -13.23 5.32
N ALA A 138 3.02 -14.13 6.32
CA ALA A 138 2.96 -13.77 7.73
C ALA A 138 4.03 -14.45 8.60
N MET A 139 4.71 -13.64 9.41
CA MET A 139 5.61 -14.02 10.51
C MET A 139 5.70 -12.88 11.53
N MET A 140 6.03 -13.17 12.78
CA MET A 140 6.16 -12.13 13.84
C MET A 140 7.40 -12.37 14.71
N GLY A 141 8.53 -12.66 14.07
CA GLY A 141 9.85 -12.84 14.71
C GLY A 141 10.84 -11.72 14.37
N ARG A 142 12.12 -11.86 14.74
CA ARG A 142 13.20 -10.93 14.34
C ARG A 142 12.90 -9.46 14.72
N ARG A 143 12.72 -8.55 13.75
CA ARG A 143 12.63 -7.09 14.01
C ARG A 143 11.41 -6.68 14.81
N TYR A 144 10.41 -7.55 14.96
CA TYR A 144 9.32 -7.30 15.91
C TYR A 144 9.82 -7.29 17.36
N LEU A 145 10.81 -8.13 17.68
CA LEU A 145 11.42 -8.30 19.01
C LEU A 145 12.72 -7.50 19.14
N GLU A 146 13.51 -7.46 18.07
CA GLU A 146 14.84 -6.84 17.99
C GLU A 146 14.93 -5.88 16.79
N PRO A 147 14.25 -4.72 16.87
CA PRO A 147 14.28 -3.72 15.81
C PRO A 147 15.69 -3.16 15.59
N LYS A 148 15.92 -2.55 14.43
CA LYS A 148 17.19 -1.87 14.10
C LYS A 148 17.02 -0.36 14.25
N TRP A 149 18.13 0.37 14.23
CA TRP A 149 18.14 1.85 14.17
C TRP A 149 17.39 2.56 15.32
N GLY A 150 17.40 1.95 16.52
CA GLY A 150 16.75 2.52 17.72
C GLY A 150 15.23 2.59 17.63
N GLU A 151 14.61 1.85 16.72
CA GLU A 151 13.16 1.78 16.57
C GLU A 151 12.47 1.05 17.73
N ASP A 152 11.18 1.30 17.94
CA ASP A 152 10.44 0.68 19.05
C ASP A 152 10.28 -0.83 18.88
N VAL A 153 10.46 -1.55 19.99
CA VAL A 153 10.13 -2.97 20.11
C VAL A 153 8.61 -3.14 20.00
N LEU A 154 8.17 -3.87 18.99
CA LEU A 154 6.75 -4.07 18.70
C LEU A 154 6.13 -5.21 19.51
N ILE A 155 6.90 -6.24 19.84
CA ILE A 155 6.44 -7.42 20.59
C ILE A 155 7.37 -7.62 21.79
N LYS A 156 6.84 -7.50 23.00
CA LYS A 156 7.61 -7.71 24.22
C LYS A 156 7.27 -9.07 24.85
N PRO A 157 8.23 -9.80 25.43
CA PRO A 157 7.97 -11.12 26.02
C PRO A 157 6.81 -11.15 27.03
N GLU A 158 6.68 -10.10 27.85
CA GLU A 158 5.68 -9.95 28.90
C GLU A 158 4.27 -9.61 28.40
N THR A 159 4.15 -9.02 27.21
CA THR A 159 2.87 -8.61 26.59
C THR A 159 2.64 -9.25 25.23
N ARG A 160 3.38 -10.32 24.91
CA ARG A 160 3.52 -10.89 23.56
C ARG A 160 2.20 -11.04 22.80
N LEU A 161 1.24 -11.76 23.37
CA LEU A 161 -0.06 -11.99 22.77
C LEU A 161 -0.86 -10.69 22.56
N LYS A 162 -0.84 -9.78 23.53
CA LYS A 162 -1.50 -8.47 23.43
C LYS A 162 -0.88 -7.65 22.31
N ASP A 163 0.43 -7.67 22.18
CA ASP A 163 1.18 -6.94 21.16
C ASP A 163 0.92 -7.52 19.75
N MET A 164 0.92 -8.85 19.62
CA MET A 164 0.54 -9.53 18.36
C MET A 164 -0.89 -9.22 17.94
N LYS A 165 -1.85 -9.20 18.88
CA LYS A 165 -3.23 -8.75 18.62
C LYS A 165 -3.28 -7.27 18.20
N ALA A 166 -2.49 -6.41 18.84
CA ALA A 166 -2.41 -4.99 18.47
C ALA A 166 -1.85 -4.78 17.05
N ILE A 167 -0.90 -5.60 16.61
CA ILE A 167 -0.36 -5.59 15.23
C ILE A 167 -1.46 -5.92 14.20
N LEU A 168 -2.36 -6.85 14.52
CA LEU A 168 -3.43 -7.30 13.61
C LEU A 168 -4.74 -6.52 13.73
N ALA A 169 -4.87 -5.64 14.74
CA ALA A 169 -6.13 -5.00 15.09
C ALA A 169 -6.76 -4.19 13.93
N GLY A 170 -5.93 -3.55 13.11
CA GLY A 170 -6.39 -2.79 11.94
C GLY A 170 -7.06 -3.65 10.86
N MET A 171 -6.72 -4.94 10.79
CA MET A 171 -7.24 -5.87 9.78
C MET A 171 -8.38 -6.74 10.26
N ARG A 172 -8.55 -6.92 11.58
CA ARG A 172 -9.63 -7.74 12.15
C ARG A 172 -11.02 -7.45 11.54
N PRO A 173 -11.47 -6.19 11.37
CA PRO A 173 -12.79 -5.91 10.77
C PRO A 173 -12.98 -6.46 9.35
N TYR A 174 -11.90 -6.78 8.63
CA TYR A 174 -11.96 -7.31 7.28
C TYR A 174 -11.99 -8.83 7.22
N PHE A 175 -11.54 -9.51 8.27
CA PHE A 175 -11.50 -10.97 8.41
C PHE A 175 -12.69 -11.50 9.20
N GLU A 176 -13.14 -10.79 10.25
CA GLU A 176 -14.26 -11.22 11.12
C GLU A 176 -15.56 -11.59 10.37
N PRO A 177 -15.92 -10.95 9.23
CA PRO A 177 -17.11 -11.34 8.47
C PRO A 177 -16.98 -12.58 7.59
N ALA A 178 -15.78 -13.18 7.48
CA ALA A 178 -15.53 -14.32 6.62
C ALA A 178 -16.24 -15.58 7.14
N ASP A 179 -16.69 -16.43 6.23
CA ASP A 179 -17.12 -17.79 6.56
C ASP A 179 -15.92 -18.74 6.67
N LEU A 180 -14.83 -18.42 5.94
CA LEU A 180 -13.53 -19.08 6.01
C LEU A 180 -12.44 -18.04 5.74
N SER A 181 -11.37 -18.02 6.53
CA SER A 181 -10.21 -17.20 6.19
C SER A 181 -8.85 -17.86 6.41
N GLY A 182 -7.89 -17.51 5.55
CA GLY A 182 -6.60 -18.15 5.43
C GLY A 182 -5.42 -17.19 5.33
N ILE A 183 -4.28 -17.57 5.88
CA ILE A 183 -3.00 -16.81 5.82
C ILE A 183 -1.85 -17.73 5.43
N ASN A 184 -0.85 -17.24 4.69
CA ASN A 184 0.42 -17.98 4.54
C ASN A 184 1.32 -17.78 5.76
N LEU A 185 1.52 -18.82 6.56
CA LEU A 185 2.36 -18.77 7.77
C LEU A 185 3.81 -19.15 7.41
N GLU A 186 4.61 -18.13 7.11
CA GLU A 186 5.98 -18.28 6.58
C GLU A 186 7.02 -18.26 7.70
N THR A 187 6.86 -19.16 8.67
CA THR A 187 7.73 -19.22 9.86
C THR A 187 7.60 -20.56 10.58
N VAL A 188 8.66 -21.00 11.24
CA VAL A 188 8.60 -22.10 12.22
C VAL A 188 7.99 -21.59 13.52
N LEU A 189 7.15 -22.40 14.17
CA LEU A 189 6.61 -22.06 15.49
C LEU A 189 7.44 -22.70 16.59
N SER A 190 8.00 -21.86 17.46
CA SER A 190 8.77 -22.31 18.63
C SER A 190 8.78 -21.24 19.72
N THR A 191 8.84 -21.65 20.98
CA THR A 191 8.91 -20.75 22.14
C THR A 191 10.24 -20.01 22.23
N ASN A 192 11.29 -20.57 21.64
CA ASN A 192 12.66 -20.06 21.59
C ASN A 192 13.34 -20.51 20.30
N GLU A 193 14.47 -19.89 19.97
CA GLU A 193 15.33 -20.36 18.88
C GLU A 193 15.74 -21.81 19.14
N LEU A 194 15.68 -22.65 18.09
CA LEU A 194 16.04 -24.07 18.17
C LEU A 194 17.54 -24.24 17.83
N PRO A 195 18.21 -25.27 18.37
CA PRO A 195 19.67 -25.39 18.31
C PRO A 195 20.23 -25.70 16.92
N GLU A 196 19.42 -26.32 16.05
CA GLU A 196 19.83 -26.70 14.69
C GLU A 196 18.96 -25.98 13.67
N SER A 197 19.61 -25.41 12.66
CA SER A 197 18.94 -24.75 11.56
C SER A 197 19.47 -25.19 10.21
N ALA A 198 18.63 -25.07 9.18
CA ALA A 198 19.03 -25.36 7.81
C ALA A 198 20.17 -24.42 7.37
N PRO A 199 21.09 -24.86 6.50
CA PRO A 199 22.22 -24.05 6.05
C PRO A 199 21.80 -22.96 5.05
N LYS A 200 21.03 -21.97 5.53
CA LYS A 200 20.51 -20.81 4.77
C LYS A 200 20.88 -19.50 5.47
N ASN A 201 20.94 -18.41 4.70
CA ASN A 201 21.33 -17.10 5.23
C ASN A 201 20.29 -16.46 6.16
N VAL A 202 19.04 -16.91 6.11
CA VAL A 202 17.92 -16.30 6.84
C VAL A 202 16.98 -17.39 7.31
N VAL A 203 16.89 -17.60 8.61
CA VAL A 203 15.94 -18.52 9.24
C VAL A 203 14.88 -17.73 10.02
N PHE A 204 13.65 -18.24 10.07
CA PHE A 204 12.53 -17.63 10.79
C PHE A 204 11.97 -18.57 11.83
N TYR A 205 11.75 -18.03 13.03
CA TYR A 205 10.81 -18.61 13.98
C TYR A 205 9.92 -17.52 14.58
N THR A 206 8.76 -17.92 15.07
CA THR A 206 7.80 -17.05 15.75
C THR A 206 7.20 -17.80 16.93
N HIS A 207 6.93 -17.09 18.03
CA HIS A 207 6.30 -17.70 19.19
C HIS A 207 4.88 -18.20 18.84
N PRO A 208 4.44 -19.39 19.32
CA PRO A 208 3.11 -19.94 19.04
C PRO A 208 1.91 -19.05 19.39
N ASP A 209 2.09 -18.00 20.19
CA ASP A 209 1.05 -17.00 20.51
C ASP A 209 0.49 -16.33 19.25
N ILE A 210 1.24 -16.33 18.14
CA ILE A 210 0.75 -15.86 16.84
C ILE A 210 -0.51 -16.61 16.41
N LEU A 211 -0.64 -17.90 16.71
CA LEU A 211 -1.81 -18.70 16.34
C LEU A 211 -3.07 -18.19 17.06
N GLU A 212 -2.95 -17.80 18.33
CA GLU A 212 -4.07 -17.20 19.05
C GLU A 212 -4.38 -15.78 18.55
N ALA A 213 -3.36 -15.00 18.19
CA ALA A 213 -3.55 -13.67 17.60
C ALA A 213 -4.24 -13.75 16.22
N LEU A 214 -3.87 -14.72 15.38
CA LEU A 214 -4.49 -14.99 14.08
C LEU A 214 -5.96 -15.43 14.23
N LYS A 215 -6.25 -16.37 15.14
CA LYS A 215 -7.65 -16.73 15.48
C LYS A 215 -8.46 -15.54 15.97
N TRP A 216 -7.88 -14.69 16.83
CA TRP A 216 -8.54 -13.48 17.32
C TRP A 216 -8.84 -12.48 16.20
N MET A 217 -8.01 -12.41 15.16
CA MET A 217 -8.26 -11.61 13.97
C MET A 217 -9.40 -12.18 13.13
N GLY A 218 -9.61 -13.50 13.17
CA GLY A 218 -10.64 -14.22 12.41
C GLY A 218 -10.10 -15.33 11.50
N ALA A 219 -8.81 -15.67 11.57
CA ALA A 219 -8.23 -16.75 10.77
C ALA A 219 -8.70 -18.14 11.23
N ASP A 220 -9.03 -18.99 10.26
CA ASP A 220 -9.44 -20.38 10.46
C ASP A 220 -8.38 -21.37 9.98
N TYR A 221 -7.57 -20.94 9.00
CA TYR A 221 -6.62 -21.77 8.28
C TYR A 221 -5.25 -21.07 8.10
N VAL A 222 -4.16 -21.85 8.07
CA VAL A 222 -2.84 -21.38 7.64
C VAL A 222 -2.18 -22.30 6.62
N SER A 223 -1.54 -21.72 5.59
CA SER A 223 -0.69 -22.48 4.66
C SER A 223 0.72 -22.59 5.20
N LEU A 224 1.29 -23.80 5.16
CA LEU A 224 2.68 -24.10 5.50
C LEU A 224 3.52 -24.50 4.28
N GLY A 225 2.94 -24.45 3.07
CA GLY A 225 3.62 -24.82 1.82
C GLY A 225 4.64 -23.77 1.36
N ASN A 226 5.58 -23.35 2.20
CA ASN A 226 6.52 -22.27 1.89
C ASN A 226 7.99 -22.68 2.15
N ASN A 227 8.91 -21.77 1.85
CA ASN A 227 10.35 -22.04 1.94
C ASN A 227 10.94 -21.88 3.35
N HIS A 228 10.14 -21.45 4.33
CA HIS A 228 10.56 -21.25 5.71
C HIS A 228 10.08 -22.36 6.67
N THR A 229 9.25 -23.27 6.18
CA THR A 229 8.71 -24.43 6.91
C THR A 229 9.77 -25.35 7.52
N TYR A 230 10.95 -25.45 6.89
CA TYR A 230 12.03 -26.35 7.31
C TYR A 230 13.26 -25.61 7.85
N ASP A 231 13.09 -24.37 8.32
CA ASP A 231 14.21 -23.52 8.76
C ASP A 231 14.97 -24.09 9.95
N TYR A 232 14.29 -24.82 10.82
CA TYR A 232 14.85 -25.53 11.96
C TYR A 232 14.73 -27.05 11.82
N VAL A 233 14.86 -27.52 10.58
CA VAL A 233 14.91 -28.93 10.20
C VAL A 233 13.74 -29.75 10.79
N ALA A 234 13.96 -31.02 11.15
CA ALA A 234 12.93 -31.90 11.69
C ALA A 234 12.29 -31.34 12.98
N ALA A 235 13.11 -30.79 13.90
CA ALA A 235 12.60 -30.21 15.14
C ALA A 235 11.61 -29.05 14.89
N GLY A 236 11.89 -28.20 13.89
CA GLY A 236 10.99 -27.12 13.50
C GLY A 236 9.65 -27.60 12.93
N ILE A 237 9.64 -28.71 12.18
CA ILE A 237 8.40 -29.36 11.73
C ILE A 237 7.61 -29.85 12.93
N ASP A 238 8.25 -30.58 13.84
CA ASP A 238 7.57 -31.18 14.99
C ASP A 238 6.96 -30.13 15.92
N THR A 239 7.69 -29.04 16.22
CA THR A 239 7.16 -27.97 17.07
C THR A 239 6.03 -27.20 16.39
N THR A 240 6.12 -27.01 15.07
CA THR A 240 5.10 -26.30 14.28
C THR A 240 3.80 -27.08 14.21
N LEU A 241 3.85 -28.35 13.81
CA LEU A 241 2.67 -29.21 13.73
C LEU A 241 2.01 -29.39 15.10
N ALA A 242 2.81 -29.64 16.15
CA ALA A 242 2.28 -29.77 17.50
C ALA A 242 1.63 -28.47 18.02
N ALA A 243 2.13 -27.29 17.62
CA ALA A 243 1.51 -26.01 17.98
C ALA A 243 0.16 -25.81 17.27
N LEU A 244 0.05 -26.19 15.99
CA LEU A 244 -1.18 -26.08 15.21
C LEU A 244 -2.25 -27.08 15.66
N GLU A 245 -1.86 -28.33 15.92
CA GLU A 245 -2.74 -29.36 16.52
C GLU A 245 -3.36 -28.85 17.83
N ARG A 246 -2.57 -28.21 18.70
CA ARG A 246 -3.07 -27.62 19.96
C ARG A 246 -3.91 -26.37 19.75
N SER A 247 -3.68 -25.60 18.69
CA SER A 247 -4.44 -24.36 18.45
C SER A 247 -5.81 -24.63 17.84
N GLY A 248 -6.00 -25.75 17.14
CA GLY A 248 -7.20 -26.08 16.39
C GLY A 248 -7.39 -25.27 15.12
N LEU A 249 -6.32 -24.65 14.59
CA LEU A 249 -6.36 -24.00 13.28
C LEU A 249 -6.18 -25.06 12.21
N GLY A 250 -6.94 -24.96 11.11
CA GLY A 250 -6.69 -25.76 9.91
C GLY A 250 -5.32 -25.44 9.32
N TYR A 251 -4.68 -26.42 8.70
CA TYR A 251 -3.42 -26.21 8.00
C TYR A 251 -3.17 -27.24 6.92
N SER A 252 -2.41 -26.88 5.88
CA SER A 252 -1.89 -27.82 4.89
C SER A 252 -0.55 -27.37 4.30
N GLY A 253 0.06 -28.23 3.49
CA GLY A 253 1.29 -27.94 2.76
C GLY A 253 2.60 -28.24 3.50
N ALA A 254 2.55 -28.91 4.65
CA ALA A 254 3.73 -29.42 5.35
C ALA A 254 3.41 -30.70 6.12
N GLY A 255 4.43 -31.53 6.34
CA GLY A 255 4.29 -32.79 7.06
C GLY A 255 5.63 -33.39 7.46
N ARG A 256 5.58 -34.49 8.21
CA ARG A 256 6.75 -35.26 8.66
C ARG A 256 7.33 -36.13 7.55
N ASN A 257 6.61 -36.28 6.45
CA ASN A 257 7.04 -36.90 5.20
C ASN A 257 6.23 -36.34 4.02
N GLN A 258 6.57 -36.76 2.79
CA GLN A 258 5.90 -36.31 1.58
C GLN A 258 4.39 -36.61 1.55
N ALA A 259 3.96 -37.77 2.04
CA ALA A 259 2.55 -38.16 1.98
C ALA A 259 1.68 -37.26 2.87
N GLU A 260 2.13 -36.99 4.10
CA GLU A 260 1.47 -36.06 5.02
C GLU A 260 1.49 -34.62 4.46
N ALA A 261 2.62 -34.18 3.90
CA ALA A 261 2.74 -32.82 3.37
C ALA A 261 1.78 -32.52 2.20
N LEU A 262 1.44 -33.54 1.39
CA LEU A 262 0.53 -33.43 0.25
C LEU A 262 -0.96 -33.55 0.62
N GLN A 263 -1.31 -33.75 1.89
CA GLN A 263 -2.71 -33.82 2.31
C GLN A 263 -3.37 -32.44 2.27
N ALA A 264 -4.60 -32.40 1.77
CA ALA A 264 -5.46 -31.24 1.88
C ALA A 264 -5.96 -31.06 3.32
N TYR A 265 -6.21 -29.81 3.70
CA TYR A 265 -7.10 -29.52 4.82
C TYR A 265 -8.54 -29.55 4.30
N GLN A 266 -9.36 -30.45 4.85
CA GLN A 266 -10.75 -30.62 4.45
C GLN A 266 -11.69 -30.02 5.49
N THR A 267 -12.72 -29.29 5.04
CA THR A 267 -13.77 -28.71 5.88
C THR A 267 -15.07 -28.55 5.10
N SER A 268 -16.20 -28.32 5.77
CA SER A 268 -17.50 -28.05 5.12
C SER A 268 -18.05 -26.72 5.61
N ILE A 269 -18.32 -25.80 4.69
CA ILE A 269 -18.82 -24.45 4.99
C ILE A 269 -20.06 -24.18 4.14
N ASN A 270 -21.17 -23.79 4.79
CA ASN A 270 -22.45 -23.50 4.14
C ASN A 270 -22.95 -24.62 3.21
N GLY A 271 -22.62 -25.89 3.50
CA GLY A 271 -23.01 -27.05 2.72
C GLY A 271 -22.14 -27.31 1.48
N THR A 272 -20.97 -26.66 1.38
CA THR A 272 -19.93 -26.94 0.38
C THR A 272 -18.74 -27.57 1.07
N ASP A 273 -18.33 -28.75 0.63
CA ASP A 273 -17.09 -29.39 1.08
C ASP A 273 -15.90 -28.74 0.38
N ILE A 274 -14.83 -28.46 1.12
CA ILE A 274 -13.71 -27.63 0.69
C ILE A 274 -12.41 -28.36 1.02
N GLY A 275 -11.58 -28.54 -0.01
CA GLY A 275 -10.21 -29.04 0.10
C GLY A 275 -9.19 -27.92 -0.11
N ILE A 276 -8.31 -27.69 0.87
CA ILE A 276 -7.27 -26.65 0.79
C ILE A 276 -5.88 -27.28 0.72
N LEU A 277 -5.19 -27.12 -0.40
CA LEU A 277 -3.85 -27.64 -0.66
C LEU A 277 -2.79 -26.53 -0.53
N GLY A 278 -1.59 -26.86 -0.06
CA GLY A 278 -0.47 -25.92 0.08
C GLY A 278 0.81 -26.45 -0.57
N PHE A 279 1.53 -25.61 -1.33
CA PHE A 279 2.73 -26.04 -2.05
C PHE A 279 3.85 -25.01 -2.08
N VAL A 280 5.10 -25.46 -1.89
CA VAL A 280 6.31 -24.68 -2.20
C VAL A 280 6.73 -24.91 -3.65
N GLY A 281 6.92 -23.84 -4.40
CA GLY A 281 7.13 -23.88 -5.85
C GLY A 281 8.50 -24.34 -6.33
N TRP A 282 9.46 -24.61 -5.44
CA TRP A 282 10.78 -25.09 -5.85
C TRP A 282 11.41 -26.00 -4.80
N LYS A 283 12.34 -26.83 -5.25
CA LYS A 283 13.25 -27.57 -4.37
C LYS A 283 14.53 -26.74 -4.19
N GLY A 284 14.85 -26.41 -2.94
CA GLY A 284 16.05 -25.64 -2.60
C GLY A 284 17.33 -26.38 -3.00
N ARG A 285 18.42 -25.61 -3.19
CA ARG A 285 19.73 -26.15 -3.60
C ARG A 285 20.60 -26.60 -2.42
N VAL A 286 20.17 -26.32 -1.19
CA VAL A 286 20.89 -26.68 0.04
C VAL A 286 20.47 -28.07 0.51
N THR A 287 21.32 -28.75 1.28
CA THR A 287 21.03 -30.08 1.83
C THR A 287 21.17 -30.07 3.35
N PRO A 288 20.14 -30.47 4.12
CA PRO A 288 18.78 -30.77 3.66
C PRO A 288 18.06 -29.53 3.09
N ASN A 289 17.24 -29.71 2.04
CA ASN A 289 16.41 -28.66 1.47
C ASN A 289 15.08 -28.52 2.25
N GLN A 290 14.16 -27.66 1.82
CA GLN A 290 12.88 -27.43 2.49
C GLN A 290 11.75 -28.42 2.16
N VAL A 291 11.87 -29.18 1.06
CA VAL A 291 10.79 -30.02 0.54
C VAL A 291 10.69 -31.33 1.34
N ALA A 292 9.47 -31.78 1.62
CA ALA A 292 9.22 -33.10 2.19
C ALA A 292 9.58 -34.22 1.21
N GLU A 293 10.18 -35.29 1.72
CA GLU A 293 10.53 -36.51 0.98
C GLU A 293 9.99 -37.73 1.73
N ILE A 294 10.16 -38.94 1.19
CA ILE A 294 9.57 -40.18 1.75
C ILE A 294 9.92 -40.36 3.24
N ASN A 295 11.17 -40.11 3.63
CA ASN A 295 11.66 -40.31 5.01
C ASN A 295 12.11 -39.00 5.68
N LYS A 296 11.58 -37.86 5.23
CA LYS A 296 12.03 -36.54 5.69
C LYS A 296 10.88 -35.54 5.61
N GLY A 297 10.62 -34.83 6.71
CA GLY A 297 9.62 -33.77 6.75
C GLY A 297 10.00 -32.54 5.92
N GLY A 298 9.05 -31.64 5.77
CA GLY A 298 9.21 -30.40 5.01
C GLY A 298 7.89 -29.89 4.41
N ALA A 299 8.01 -28.93 3.51
CA ALA A 299 6.90 -28.40 2.74
C ALA A 299 6.54 -29.29 1.55
N ALA A 300 5.27 -29.32 1.16
CA ALA A 300 4.80 -30.08 0.00
C ALA A 300 5.38 -29.48 -1.29
N TYR A 301 6.02 -30.31 -2.11
CA TYR A 301 6.64 -29.82 -3.34
C TYR A 301 5.62 -29.61 -4.45
N GLY A 302 5.44 -28.36 -4.87
CA GLY A 302 4.61 -27.96 -6.01
C GLY A 302 5.27 -28.22 -7.37
N SER A 303 5.70 -29.46 -7.63
CA SER A 303 5.94 -29.90 -9.01
C SER A 303 4.60 -29.99 -9.75
N THR A 304 4.62 -29.88 -11.09
CA THR A 304 3.38 -30.03 -11.89
C THR A 304 2.70 -31.37 -11.60
N GLU A 305 3.47 -32.44 -11.45
CA GLU A 305 2.95 -33.78 -11.18
C GLU A 305 2.28 -33.90 -9.81
N ASN A 306 2.91 -33.37 -8.75
CA ASN A 306 2.30 -33.36 -7.42
C ASN A 306 1.04 -32.49 -7.37
N ILE A 307 1.07 -31.32 -8.03
CA ILE A 307 -0.08 -30.41 -8.09
C ILE A 307 -1.26 -31.11 -8.78
N VAL A 308 -1.04 -31.62 -10.00
CA VAL A 308 -2.10 -32.30 -10.77
C VAL A 308 -2.61 -33.52 -10.00
N SER A 309 -1.72 -34.35 -9.45
CA SER A 309 -2.15 -35.55 -8.71
C SER A 309 -2.95 -35.22 -7.46
N ALA A 310 -2.56 -34.21 -6.68
CA ALA A 310 -3.26 -33.85 -5.46
C ALA A 310 -4.61 -33.19 -5.77
N VAL A 311 -4.64 -32.25 -6.71
CA VAL A 311 -5.88 -31.58 -7.12
C VAL A 311 -6.87 -32.59 -7.71
N THR A 312 -6.43 -33.46 -8.63
CA THR A 312 -7.32 -34.48 -9.20
C THR A 312 -7.84 -35.47 -8.16
N LYS A 313 -7.08 -35.73 -7.09
CA LYS A 313 -7.56 -36.59 -5.99
C LYS A 313 -8.71 -35.92 -5.24
N GLU A 314 -8.56 -34.66 -4.83
CA GLU A 314 -9.64 -33.95 -4.12
C GLU A 314 -10.85 -33.71 -5.03
N ALA A 315 -10.62 -33.51 -6.34
CA ALA A 315 -11.71 -33.32 -7.31
C ALA A 315 -12.60 -34.57 -7.50
N GLN A 316 -12.14 -35.75 -7.09
CA GLN A 316 -12.95 -36.97 -7.11
C GLN A 316 -13.96 -37.05 -5.97
N GLU A 317 -13.83 -36.19 -4.96
CA GLU A 317 -14.69 -36.12 -3.78
C GLU A 317 -15.71 -34.97 -3.88
N ASP A 318 -15.88 -34.36 -5.06
CA ASP A 318 -16.77 -33.22 -5.32
C ASP A 318 -16.53 -32.02 -4.36
N GLU A 319 -15.27 -31.77 -4.03
CA GLU A 319 -14.85 -30.65 -3.16
C GLU A 319 -14.56 -29.37 -3.96
N LEU A 320 -14.86 -28.20 -3.39
CA LEU A 320 -14.27 -26.93 -3.82
C LEU A 320 -12.79 -26.89 -3.46
N ILE A 321 -11.93 -26.75 -4.46
CA ILE A 321 -10.47 -26.88 -4.26
C ILE A 321 -9.80 -25.50 -4.26
N VAL A 322 -9.18 -25.17 -3.13
CA VAL A 322 -8.33 -23.99 -2.96
C VAL A 322 -6.86 -24.38 -2.96
N VAL A 323 -6.05 -23.79 -3.84
CA VAL A 323 -4.60 -24.00 -3.89
C VAL A 323 -3.86 -22.78 -3.35
N GLN A 324 -3.07 -22.98 -2.30
CA GLN A 324 -2.12 -22.02 -1.74
C GLN A 324 -0.72 -22.34 -2.32
N TYR A 325 -0.14 -21.42 -3.11
CA TYR A 325 1.13 -21.68 -3.79
C TYR A 325 2.18 -20.63 -3.45
N HIS A 326 3.30 -21.06 -2.87
CA HIS A 326 4.41 -20.19 -2.49
C HIS A 326 5.57 -20.33 -3.49
N GLY A 327 5.70 -19.42 -4.46
CA GLY A 327 6.68 -19.55 -5.54
C GLY A 327 6.83 -18.32 -6.42
N SER A 328 7.51 -18.45 -7.57
CA SER A 328 8.03 -17.34 -8.40
C SER A 328 9.32 -16.73 -7.85
N ARG A 329 9.73 -15.58 -8.38
CA ARG A 329 10.98 -14.90 -8.05
C ARG A 329 10.70 -13.76 -7.05
N GLU A 330 11.46 -13.72 -5.95
CA GLU A 330 11.40 -12.63 -4.99
C GLU A 330 11.52 -11.26 -5.67
N TYR A 331 10.60 -10.35 -5.30
CA TYR A 331 10.56 -8.96 -5.73
C TYR A 331 10.44 -8.74 -7.25
N SER A 332 10.04 -9.76 -8.02
CA SER A 332 9.73 -9.56 -9.44
C SER A 332 8.36 -8.88 -9.59
N GLU A 333 8.22 -8.09 -10.64
CA GLU A 333 6.97 -7.37 -10.93
C GLU A 333 5.84 -8.30 -11.39
N GLU A 334 6.20 -9.48 -11.92
CA GLU A 334 5.27 -10.46 -12.50
C GLU A 334 5.65 -11.89 -12.09
N PRO A 335 4.71 -12.85 -12.12
CA PRO A 335 5.00 -14.27 -11.92
C PRO A 335 5.95 -14.78 -13.01
N THR A 336 6.84 -15.70 -12.66
CA THR A 336 7.65 -16.43 -13.64
C THR A 336 6.77 -17.34 -14.49
N GLU A 337 7.14 -17.58 -15.75
CA GLU A 337 6.42 -18.47 -16.68
C GLU A 337 6.13 -19.85 -16.07
N ILE A 338 7.08 -20.44 -15.33
CA ILE A 338 6.89 -21.74 -14.68
C ILE A 338 5.81 -21.72 -13.59
N THR A 339 5.69 -20.60 -12.86
CA THR A 339 4.63 -20.41 -11.88
C THR A 339 3.30 -20.31 -12.61
N GLU A 340 3.23 -19.49 -13.65
CA GLU A 340 2.01 -19.34 -14.46
C GLU A 340 1.51 -20.69 -15.02
N GLN A 341 2.41 -21.47 -15.61
CA GLN A 341 2.09 -22.80 -16.14
C GLN A 341 1.57 -23.76 -15.06
N ARG A 342 2.17 -23.77 -13.87
CA ARG A 342 1.74 -24.65 -12.78
C ARG A 342 0.39 -24.28 -12.19
N LEU A 343 0.13 -22.99 -12.02
CA LEU A 343 -1.16 -22.54 -11.50
C LEU A 343 -2.27 -22.81 -12.51
N LYS A 344 -2.03 -22.58 -13.81
CA LYS A 344 -2.97 -22.95 -14.86
C LYS A 344 -3.19 -24.46 -14.94
N ALA A 345 -2.14 -25.27 -14.77
CA ALA A 345 -2.26 -26.72 -14.70
C ALA A 345 -3.06 -27.19 -13.47
N ALA A 346 -3.02 -26.46 -12.34
CA ALA A 346 -3.88 -26.76 -11.20
C ALA A 346 -5.36 -26.51 -11.53
N VAL A 347 -5.68 -25.38 -12.17
CA VAL A 347 -7.05 -25.11 -12.66
C VAL A 347 -7.49 -26.20 -13.64
N ASP A 348 -6.62 -26.56 -14.60
CA ASP A 348 -6.90 -27.61 -15.58
C ASP A 348 -7.15 -28.99 -14.94
N ALA A 349 -6.61 -29.23 -13.74
CA ALA A 349 -6.78 -30.47 -12.99
C ALA A 349 -8.00 -30.47 -12.06
N GLY A 350 -8.67 -29.32 -11.87
CA GLY A 350 -9.88 -29.19 -11.04
C GLY A 350 -9.84 -28.10 -9.96
N ALA A 351 -8.78 -27.29 -9.85
CA ALA A 351 -8.72 -26.25 -8.82
C ALA A 351 -9.67 -25.07 -9.12
N ASP A 352 -10.44 -24.63 -8.13
CA ASP A 352 -11.44 -23.56 -8.28
C ASP A 352 -10.90 -22.16 -7.95
N LEU A 353 -9.95 -22.12 -7.02
CA LEU A 353 -9.35 -20.88 -6.54
C LEU A 353 -7.88 -21.07 -6.24
N ILE A 354 -7.05 -20.15 -6.73
CA ILE A 354 -5.60 -20.18 -6.50
C ILE A 354 -5.14 -18.89 -5.85
N ILE A 355 -4.42 -19.03 -4.73
CA ILE A 355 -3.85 -17.95 -3.94
C ILE A 355 -2.32 -18.11 -3.89
N GLY A 356 -1.62 -17.18 -4.53
CA GLY A 356 -0.17 -17.15 -4.62
C GLY A 356 0.50 -16.29 -3.55
N HIS A 357 1.73 -16.67 -3.21
CA HIS A 357 2.60 -16.11 -2.16
C HIS A 357 4.08 -16.15 -2.60
N HIS A 358 5.00 -15.58 -1.81
CA HIS A 358 6.48 -15.59 -1.96
C HIS A 358 7.16 -14.34 -2.54
N PRO A 359 6.68 -13.70 -3.64
CA PRO A 359 7.40 -12.56 -4.21
C PRO A 359 7.56 -11.38 -3.25
N HIS A 360 6.83 -11.37 -2.12
CA HIS A 360 6.71 -10.28 -1.15
C HIS A 360 6.18 -8.96 -1.72
N VAL A 361 5.72 -8.98 -2.97
CA VAL A 361 5.12 -7.85 -3.69
C VAL A 361 3.81 -8.31 -4.32
N ALA A 362 2.83 -7.42 -4.37
CA ALA A 362 1.53 -7.71 -4.94
C ALA A 362 1.62 -7.93 -6.47
N HIS A 363 1.03 -9.02 -6.97
CA HIS A 363 0.88 -9.29 -8.41
C HIS A 363 -0.57 -9.14 -8.84
N GLY A 364 -0.80 -9.03 -10.15
CA GLY A 364 -2.15 -9.02 -10.72
C GLY A 364 -2.89 -10.35 -10.54
N LEU A 365 -4.16 -10.35 -10.90
CA LEU A 365 -5.06 -11.49 -10.88
C LEU A 365 -5.49 -11.87 -12.29
N GLU A 366 -5.88 -13.13 -12.47
CA GLU A 366 -6.40 -13.66 -13.73
C GLU A 366 -7.67 -14.48 -13.48
N LEU A 367 -8.69 -14.29 -14.31
CA LEU A 367 -9.76 -15.27 -14.49
C LEU A 367 -9.37 -16.19 -15.64
N TYR A 368 -8.93 -17.39 -15.29
CA TYR A 368 -8.54 -18.43 -16.23
C TYR A 368 -9.61 -19.53 -16.20
N LYS A 369 -10.32 -19.72 -17.33
CA LYS A 369 -11.48 -20.65 -17.41
C LYS A 369 -12.51 -20.41 -16.29
N ASP A 370 -12.86 -19.14 -16.09
CA ASP A 370 -13.79 -18.67 -15.05
C ASP A 370 -13.37 -18.96 -13.60
N LYS A 371 -12.18 -19.52 -13.36
CA LYS A 371 -11.56 -19.70 -12.04
C LYS A 371 -10.55 -18.60 -11.75
N LEU A 372 -10.49 -18.15 -10.49
CA LEU A 372 -9.66 -17.02 -10.10
C LEU A 372 -8.25 -17.47 -9.68
N ILE A 373 -7.23 -16.84 -10.27
CA ILE A 373 -5.84 -16.96 -9.89
C ILE A 373 -5.35 -15.61 -9.37
N ALA A 374 -4.98 -15.54 -8.09
CA ALA A 374 -4.25 -14.42 -7.52
C ALA A 374 -2.77 -14.79 -7.43
N TYR A 375 -1.90 -14.19 -8.26
CA TYR A 375 -0.52 -14.65 -8.39
C TYR A 375 0.39 -14.34 -7.19
N SER A 376 0.10 -13.27 -6.43
CA SER A 376 0.80 -12.92 -5.20
C SER A 376 0.01 -11.85 -4.44
N LEU A 377 -0.34 -12.11 -3.18
CA LEU A 377 -0.98 -11.13 -2.31
C LEU A 377 0.02 -10.08 -1.76
N GLY A 378 1.32 -10.40 -1.75
CA GLY A 378 2.36 -9.65 -1.06
C GLY A 378 2.46 -10.00 0.43
N ASN A 379 3.15 -9.18 1.22
CA ASN A 379 3.27 -9.39 2.66
C ASN A 379 1.97 -9.05 3.40
N PHE A 380 1.66 -9.79 4.47
CA PHE A 380 0.60 -9.45 5.41
C PHE A 380 1.18 -8.96 6.75
N ALA A 381 1.87 -9.81 7.51
CA ALA A 381 2.58 -9.40 8.71
C ALA A 381 4.03 -9.84 8.54
N PHE A 382 4.92 -8.93 8.12
CA PHE A 382 6.29 -9.31 7.79
C PHE A 382 7.28 -8.19 8.09
N ASP A 383 8.50 -8.57 8.48
CA ASP A 383 9.53 -7.65 8.98
C ASP A 383 10.41 -6.97 7.89
N GLN A 384 9.97 -7.05 6.64
CA GLN A 384 10.68 -6.44 5.52
C GLN A 384 10.44 -4.93 5.49
N PHE A 385 11.52 -4.19 5.28
CA PHE A 385 11.52 -2.72 5.30
C PHE A 385 11.69 -2.11 3.91
N PHE A 386 11.57 -2.89 2.85
CA PHE A 386 11.72 -2.37 1.48
C PHE A 386 10.42 -1.71 1.04
N TYR A 387 10.54 -0.57 0.36
CA TYR A 387 9.39 0.18 -0.15
C TYR A 387 8.42 -0.72 -0.93
N GLU A 388 8.94 -1.50 -1.87
CA GLU A 388 8.15 -2.33 -2.78
C GLU A 388 7.32 -3.39 -2.04
N THR A 389 7.77 -3.78 -0.84
CA THR A 389 7.18 -4.84 -0.01
C THR A 389 6.11 -4.33 0.96
N HIS A 390 5.92 -3.01 1.04
CA HIS A 390 4.91 -2.40 1.90
C HIS A 390 3.52 -2.39 1.27
N GLY A 391 3.41 -2.58 -0.05
CA GLY A 391 2.16 -2.63 -0.78
C GLY A 391 1.69 -4.06 -1.02
N ALA A 392 0.55 -4.40 -0.44
CA ALA A 392 -0.06 -5.71 -0.54
C ALA A 392 -1.58 -5.58 -0.63
N TYR A 393 -2.28 -6.70 -0.71
CA TYR A 393 -3.73 -6.73 -0.56
C TYR A 393 -4.18 -8.01 0.16
N ILE A 394 -5.30 -7.93 0.85
CA ILE A 394 -6.07 -9.14 1.17
C ILE A 394 -7.13 -9.34 0.10
N LEU A 395 -7.49 -10.60 -0.14
CA LEU A 395 -8.45 -10.97 -1.16
C LEU A 395 -9.69 -11.55 -0.49
N LYS A 396 -10.84 -10.91 -0.72
CA LYS A 396 -12.15 -11.47 -0.40
C LYS A 396 -12.70 -12.14 -1.64
N VAL A 397 -13.16 -13.38 -1.54
CA VAL A 397 -13.72 -14.15 -2.65
C VAL A 397 -15.07 -14.70 -2.23
N TRP A 398 -16.11 -14.40 -3.00
CA TRP A 398 -17.41 -15.03 -2.87
C TRP A 398 -17.51 -16.16 -3.87
N MET A 399 -17.88 -17.33 -3.38
CA MET A 399 -18.09 -18.56 -4.15
C MET A 399 -19.53 -19.03 -3.96
N ASP A 400 -20.17 -19.50 -5.04
CA ASP A 400 -21.51 -20.11 -5.02
C ASP A 400 -21.34 -21.63 -5.27
N GLY A 401 -21.15 -22.40 -4.20
CA GLY A 401 -20.51 -23.72 -4.35
C GLY A 401 -19.12 -23.54 -4.98
N GLU A 402 -18.77 -24.33 -5.98
CA GLU A 402 -17.50 -24.26 -6.73
C GLU A 402 -17.39 -23.08 -7.72
N ASP A 403 -18.49 -22.37 -7.96
CA ASP A 403 -18.52 -21.30 -8.96
C ASP A 403 -17.99 -19.98 -8.39
N PHE A 404 -17.01 -19.40 -9.07
CA PHE A 404 -16.52 -18.07 -8.74
C PHE A 404 -17.59 -17.03 -9.03
N HIS A 405 -17.99 -16.27 -7.99
CA HIS A 405 -18.98 -15.21 -8.13
C HIS A 405 -18.33 -13.82 -8.22
N ARG A 406 -17.52 -13.48 -7.22
CA ARG A 406 -16.88 -12.15 -7.10
C ARG A 406 -15.59 -12.21 -6.29
N ALA A 407 -14.62 -11.38 -6.66
CA ALA A 407 -13.47 -11.07 -5.82
C ALA A 407 -13.45 -9.59 -5.47
N GLU A 408 -12.98 -9.27 -4.28
CA GLU A 408 -12.72 -7.91 -3.83
C GLU A 408 -11.30 -7.80 -3.26
N ILE A 409 -10.54 -6.91 -3.86
CA ILE A 409 -9.14 -6.60 -3.55
C ILE A 409 -9.15 -5.47 -2.55
N VAL A 410 -8.82 -5.77 -1.29
CA VAL A 410 -8.70 -4.78 -0.21
C VAL A 410 -7.23 -4.40 -0.11
N PRO A 411 -6.83 -3.18 -0.56
CA PRO A 411 -5.45 -2.74 -0.48
C PRO A 411 -4.99 -2.64 0.98
N ILE A 412 -3.79 -3.13 1.29
CA ILE A 412 -3.18 -3.01 2.61
C ILE A 412 -1.79 -2.40 2.53
N HIS A 413 -1.45 -1.62 3.55
CA HIS A 413 -0.16 -1.01 3.75
C HIS A 413 0.51 -1.72 4.92
N ILE A 414 1.69 -2.30 4.69
CA ILE A 414 2.54 -2.82 5.77
C ILE A 414 3.30 -1.63 6.35
N LYS A 415 2.69 -1.04 7.37
CA LYS A 415 3.16 0.19 7.98
C LYS A 415 3.84 -0.16 9.29
N ASP A 416 5.16 -0.06 9.28
CA ASP A 416 5.97 -0.46 10.42
C ASP A 416 5.73 -1.92 10.84
N TYR A 417 5.77 -2.82 9.86
CA TYR A 417 5.47 -4.25 10.02
C TYR A 417 4.03 -4.57 10.47
N LYS A 418 3.15 -3.57 10.60
CA LYS A 418 1.73 -3.73 10.90
C LYS A 418 0.90 -3.67 9.62
N PRO A 419 0.12 -4.70 9.28
CA PRO A 419 -0.86 -4.58 8.21
C PRO A 419 -1.98 -3.65 8.63
N VAL A 420 -2.25 -2.65 7.80
CA VAL A 420 -3.39 -1.74 7.96
C VAL A 420 -4.06 -1.54 6.60
N PRO A 421 -5.36 -1.19 6.55
CA PRO A 421 -6.00 -0.80 5.30
C PRO A 421 -5.20 0.33 4.65
N ALA A 422 -4.82 0.17 3.39
CA ALA A 422 -4.14 1.23 2.68
C ALA A 422 -5.17 2.32 2.38
N THR A 423 -4.78 3.56 2.68
CA THR A 423 -5.52 4.78 2.34
C THR A 423 -4.59 5.71 1.59
N SER A 424 -5.16 6.81 1.07
CA SER A 424 -4.43 7.82 0.31
C SER A 424 -3.62 7.14 -0.80
N ASP A 425 -2.37 7.50 -0.89
CA ASP A 425 -1.50 7.21 -2.01
C ASP A 425 -1.05 5.77 -2.06
N MET A 426 -0.94 5.15 -0.89
CA MET A 426 -0.63 3.74 -0.83
C MET A 426 -1.74 2.92 -1.46
N ARG A 427 -3.01 3.29 -1.23
CA ARG A 427 -4.16 2.65 -1.88
C ARG A 427 -4.10 2.84 -3.39
N GLN A 428 -3.85 4.06 -3.86
CA GLN A 428 -3.80 4.35 -5.30
C GLN A 428 -2.67 3.58 -6.00
N TYR A 429 -1.47 3.54 -5.39
CA TYR A 429 -0.33 2.75 -5.87
C TYR A 429 -0.73 1.28 -6.02
N ILE A 430 -1.29 0.67 -4.96
CA ILE A 430 -1.68 -0.74 -4.99
C ILE A 430 -2.76 -0.99 -6.05
N LEU A 431 -3.82 -0.19 -6.10
CA LEU A 431 -4.93 -0.41 -7.04
C LEU A 431 -4.49 -0.21 -8.50
N LYS A 432 -3.76 0.87 -8.83
CA LYS A 432 -3.26 1.10 -10.20
C LYS A 432 -2.36 -0.04 -10.66
N ARG A 433 -1.47 -0.51 -9.77
CA ARG A 433 -0.63 -1.68 -10.00
C ARG A 433 -1.47 -2.93 -10.31
N ILE A 434 -2.40 -3.28 -9.44
CA ILE A 434 -3.22 -4.48 -9.60
C ILE A 434 -4.08 -4.41 -10.86
N ILE A 435 -4.75 -3.29 -11.10
CA ILE A 435 -5.55 -3.06 -12.30
C ILE A 435 -4.69 -3.25 -13.57
N SER A 436 -3.48 -2.68 -13.61
CA SER A 436 -2.56 -2.81 -14.74
C SER A 436 -2.09 -4.25 -14.96
N LEU A 437 -1.63 -4.93 -13.90
CA LEU A 437 -1.09 -6.29 -14.00
C LEU A 437 -2.17 -7.33 -14.32
N SER A 438 -3.40 -7.15 -13.82
CA SER A 438 -4.55 -8.01 -14.16
C SER A 438 -4.99 -7.81 -15.62
N ALA A 439 -4.98 -6.57 -16.12
CA ALA A 439 -5.38 -6.26 -17.49
C ALA A 439 -4.49 -6.94 -18.54
N LYS A 440 -3.19 -7.11 -18.26
CA LYS A 440 -2.26 -7.88 -19.12
C LYS A 440 -2.67 -9.34 -19.32
N ARG A 441 -3.47 -9.88 -18.41
CA ARG A 441 -4.00 -11.25 -18.41
C ARG A 441 -5.50 -11.28 -18.76
N GLY A 442 -5.99 -10.24 -19.42
CA GLY A 442 -7.39 -10.15 -19.85
C GLY A 442 -8.40 -9.96 -18.72
N THR A 443 -7.95 -9.70 -17.49
CA THR A 443 -8.82 -9.60 -16.31
C THR A 443 -9.05 -8.16 -15.90
N HIS A 444 -10.32 -7.76 -15.88
CA HIS A 444 -10.76 -6.42 -15.54
C HIS A 444 -11.05 -6.29 -14.06
N VAL A 445 -10.54 -5.21 -13.48
CA VAL A 445 -10.79 -4.79 -12.10
C VAL A 445 -11.54 -3.45 -12.15
N SER A 446 -12.75 -3.41 -11.59
CA SER A 446 -13.53 -2.20 -11.34
C SER A 446 -13.33 -1.72 -9.90
N LEU A 447 -14.01 -0.66 -9.47
CA LEU A 447 -13.96 -0.20 -8.08
C LEU A 447 -15.29 -0.34 -7.35
N SER A 448 -15.18 -0.50 -6.04
CA SER A 448 -16.28 -0.44 -5.07
C SER A 448 -15.74 0.22 -3.81
N GLY A 449 -16.25 1.41 -3.46
CA GLY A 449 -15.67 2.21 -2.38
C GLY A 449 -14.17 2.44 -2.62
N GLY A 450 -13.35 2.06 -1.63
CA GLY A 450 -11.88 2.13 -1.72
C GLY A 450 -11.18 0.84 -2.20
N HIS A 451 -11.92 -0.12 -2.77
CA HIS A 451 -11.42 -1.46 -3.13
C HIS A 451 -11.55 -1.75 -4.63
N GLY A 452 -10.74 -2.69 -5.11
CA GLY A 452 -10.87 -3.25 -6.46
C GLY A 452 -11.85 -4.42 -6.49
N VAL A 453 -12.58 -4.62 -7.58
CA VAL A 453 -13.57 -5.71 -7.73
C VAL A 453 -13.43 -6.44 -9.06
N ILE A 454 -13.48 -7.76 -9.01
CA ILE A 454 -13.55 -8.67 -10.15
C ILE A 454 -14.89 -9.41 -10.06
N THR A 455 -15.64 -9.48 -11.15
CA THR A 455 -16.91 -10.25 -11.21
C THR A 455 -16.79 -11.39 -12.21
N ALA A 456 -17.57 -12.45 -12.04
CA ALA A 456 -17.59 -13.61 -12.93
C ALA A 456 -17.77 -13.24 -14.42
N LYS A 457 -18.66 -12.28 -14.72
CA LYS A 457 -18.88 -11.80 -16.10
C LYS A 457 -17.69 -11.04 -16.70
N ASN A 458 -16.75 -10.61 -15.85
CA ASN A 458 -15.53 -9.85 -16.16
C ASN A 458 -15.60 -8.94 -17.39
N LYS A 459 -16.62 -8.06 -17.42
CA LYS A 459 -16.77 -7.14 -18.54
C LYS A 459 -15.84 -5.95 -18.37
N ALA A 460 -15.17 -5.57 -19.45
CA ALA A 460 -14.44 -4.32 -19.51
C ALA A 460 -15.41 -3.16 -19.20
N PRO A 461 -15.16 -2.34 -18.17
CA PRO A 461 -15.94 -1.12 -18.00
C PRO A 461 -15.67 -0.20 -19.19
N VAL A 462 -16.73 0.33 -19.79
CA VAL A 462 -16.65 1.34 -20.87
C VAL A 462 -16.79 2.70 -20.21
N PHE A 463 -15.68 3.42 -20.06
CA PHE A 463 -15.69 4.82 -19.70
C PHE A 463 -14.65 5.57 -20.53
N LYS A 464 -15.04 6.75 -21.00
CA LYS A 464 -14.14 7.73 -21.61
C LYS A 464 -14.26 8.98 -20.76
N THR A 465 -13.15 9.41 -20.19
CA THR A 465 -13.05 10.69 -19.49
C THR A 465 -12.03 11.54 -20.24
N VAL A 466 -12.31 12.82 -20.40
CA VAL A 466 -11.34 13.77 -20.96
C VAL A 466 -11.14 14.82 -19.88
N LEU A 467 -9.91 14.95 -19.37
CA LEU A 467 -9.56 16.11 -18.54
C LEU A 467 -8.95 17.16 -19.44
N ARG A 468 -9.27 18.41 -19.17
CA ARG A 468 -8.67 19.56 -19.85
C ARG A 468 -8.00 20.38 -18.77
N GLU A 469 -6.70 20.56 -18.90
CA GLU A 469 -5.89 21.39 -18.01
C GLU A 469 -5.35 22.58 -18.83
N GLU A 470 -5.47 23.79 -18.29
CA GLU A 470 -4.93 24.99 -18.93
C GLU A 470 -3.50 25.23 -18.46
N LEU A 471 -2.59 25.54 -19.39
CA LEU A 471 -1.20 25.86 -19.07
C LEU A 471 -0.93 27.36 -19.10
N VAL A 472 -0.13 27.84 -18.15
CA VAL A 472 0.36 29.23 -18.07
C VAL A 472 1.83 29.29 -18.50
N SER A 473 2.19 30.20 -19.41
CA SER A 473 3.57 30.30 -19.93
C SER A 473 4.56 30.97 -18.95
N GLY A 474 5.85 30.61 -19.02
CA GLY A 474 6.95 31.37 -18.39
C GLY A 474 7.93 30.61 -17.48
N GLY A 475 7.77 29.29 -17.28
CA GLY A 475 8.69 28.48 -16.47
C GLY A 475 8.52 26.96 -16.67
N ASP A 476 9.35 26.18 -15.99
CA ASP A 476 9.21 24.73 -15.81
C ASP A 476 7.82 24.42 -15.23
N ASN A 477 6.87 23.98 -16.06
CA ASN A 477 5.50 23.67 -15.61
C ASN A 477 5.37 22.17 -15.32
N VAL A 478 5.28 21.82 -14.04
CA VAL A 478 4.92 20.47 -13.59
C VAL A 478 3.41 20.44 -13.34
N ILE A 479 2.68 19.62 -14.09
CA ILE A 479 1.29 19.26 -13.76
C ILE A 479 1.32 17.99 -12.91
N GLU A 480 0.86 18.13 -11.66
CA GLU A 480 0.62 17.02 -10.74
C GLU A 480 -0.73 16.36 -11.04
N LEU A 481 -0.72 15.37 -11.94
CA LEU A 481 -1.98 14.81 -12.42
C LEU A 481 -2.81 14.07 -11.36
N TRP A 482 -2.18 13.64 -10.28
CA TRP A 482 -2.84 12.91 -9.19
C TRP A 482 -3.92 13.74 -8.47
N GLN A 483 -3.83 15.07 -8.55
CA GLN A 483 -4.82 15.99 -7.97
C GLN A 483 -6.13 16.04 -8.79
N SER A 484 -6.14 15.46 -9.99
CA SER A 484 -7.34 15.43 -10.84
C SER A 484 -8.26 14.28 -10.45
N VAL A 485 -9.56 14.56 -10.30
CA VAL A 485 -10.59 13.61 -9.83
C VAL A 485 -10.67 12.34 -10.70
N ALA A 486 -10.32 12.42 -11.99
CA ALA A 486 -10.37 11.26 -12.88
C ALA A 486 -9.22 10.24 -12.68
N GLN A 487 -8.21 10.55 -11.87
CA GLN A 487 -6.97 9.75 -11.78
C GLN A 487 -6.79 8.93 -10.51
N GLN A 488 -7.73 8.96 -9.58
CA GLN A 488 -7.50 8.37 -8.26
C GLN A 488 -7.21 6.86 -8.31
N TYR A 489 -7.53 6.13 -9.39
CA TYR A 489 -7.35 4.66 -9.40
C TYR A 489 -6.99 3.98 -10.73
N TRP A 490 -7.11 4.65 -11.88
CA TRP A 490 -6.87 4.01 -13.18
C TRP A 490 -5.53 4.42 -13.79
N PRO A 491 -4.85 3.49 -14.50
CA PRO A 491 -3.76 3.85 -15.39
C PRO A 491 -4.24 4.86 -16.43
N VAL A 492 -3.39 5.81 -16.77
CA VAL A 492 -3.72 6.95 -17.62
C VAL A 492 -2.98 6.82 -18.94
N GLU A 493 -3.70 6.90 -20.05
CA GLU A 493 -3.11 7.30 -21.33
C GLU A 493 -3.39 8.79 -21.50
N ALA A 494 -2.39 9.56 -21.93
CA ALA A 494 -2.49 10.99 -22.10
C ALA A 494 -2.20 11.34 -23.56
N LYS A 495 -3.21 11.80 -24.30
CA LYS A 495 -3.07 12.32 -25.66
C LYS A 495 -3.33 13.82 -25.67
N LEU A 496 -2.40 14.58 -26.25
CA LEU A 496 -2.49 16.02 -26.46
C LEU A 496 -3.30 16.36 -27.70
N GLU A 497 -4.27 17.27 -27.56
CA GLU A 497 -4.80 18.03 -28.69
C GLU A 497 -4.02 19.35 -28.76
N ASN A 498 -3.21 19.51 -29.81
CA ASN A 498 -2.18 20.54 -29.90
C ASN A 498 -2.65 21.74 -30.75
N GLU A 499 -2.68 22.95 -30.19
CA GLU A 499 -2.75 24.20 -30.96
C GLU A 499 -1.37 24.91 -31.06
N THR A 500 -0.32 24.47 -30.34
CA THR A 500 0.87 25.33 -30.09
C THR A 500 2.28 24.70 -30.17
N GLY A 501 2.43 23.41 -30.51
CA GLY A 501 3.75 22.78 -30.72
C GLY A 501 4.51 22.38 -29.44
N ILE A 502 3.80 22.21 -28.33
CA ILE A 502 4.35 21.84 -27.01
C ILE A 502 4.68 20.33 -26.93
N GLN A 503 5.79 19.96 -26.27
CA GLN A 503 6.19 18.56 -26.03
C GLN A 503 6.11 18.21 -24.53
N PRO A 504 5.25 17.28 -24.11
CA PRO A 504 5.20 16.83 -22.72
C PRO A 504 6.27 15.77 -22.46
N VAL A 505 6.74 15.69 -21.23
CA VAL A 505 7.54 14.59 -20.70
C VAL A 505 6.81 14.03 -19.50
N PHE A 506 6.56 12.74 -19.50
CA PHE A 506 5.93 12.05 -18.38
C PHE A 506 6.98 11.61 -17.37
N GLY A 507 6.64 11.74 -16.10
CA GLY A 507 7.44 11.29 -14.97
C GLY A 507 6.61 10.49 -13.98
N MET A 508 7.22 9.46 -13.40
CA MET A 508 6.63 8.65 -12.34
C MET A 508 7.34 8.96 -11.04
N ASP A 509 6.59 9.41 -10.02
CA ASP A 509 7.15 9.44 -8.66
C ASP A 509 7.43 8.03 -8.18
N LEU A 510 8.63 7.78 -7.66
CA LEU A 510 9.06 6.54 -7.05
C LEU A 510 8.81 6.52 -5.54
N PHE A 511 8.42 7.67 -4.96
CA PHE A 511 8.34 7.84 -3.52
C PHE A 511 6.90 7.72 -3.01
N MET A 512 6.59 6.58 -2.38
CA MET A 512 5.20 6.29 -1.96
C MET A 512 4.70 7.10 -0.77
N ARG A 513 5.59 7.78 -0.04
CA ARG A 513 5.29 8.41 1.26
C ARG A 513 5.94 9.79 1.39
N GLY A 514 5.87 10.61 0.35
CA GLY A 514 6.54 11.92 0.32
C GLY A 514 5.77 13.08 0.95
N ASP A 515 4.46 12.91 1.15
CA ASP A 515 3.47 13.92 1.54
C ASP A 515 3.12 13.94 3.03
N PHE A 516 3.68 13.02 3.80
CA PHE A 516 3.54 12.96 5.25
C PHE A 516 2.14 12.69 5.85
N GLU A 517 1.07 12.78 5.06
CA GLU A 517 -0.33 12.68 5.50
C GLU A 517 -0.70 11.39 6.23
N SER A 518 -0.13 10.28 5.78
CA SER A 518 -0.51 8.96 6.28
C SER A 518 0.42 8.44 7.38
N TYR A 519 1.45 9.17 7.81
CA TYR A 519 2.54 8.60 8.64
C TYR A 519 2.21 8.28 10.09
N SER A 520 1.33 9.04 10.73
CA SER A 520 0.95 8.81 12.14
C SER A 520 -0.23 7.83 12.29
N LEU A 521 -0.94 7.53 11.20
CA LEU A 521 -2.11 6.65 11.20
C LEU A 521 -1.83 5.30 11.86
N TYR A 522 -2.80 4.77 12.61
CA TYR A 522 -2.70 3.48 13.32
C TYR A 522 -1.57 3.39 14.36
N GLY A 523 -1.15 4.53 14.93
CA GLY A 523 -0.18 4.56 16.02
C GLY A 523 1.20 4.07 15.58
N THR A 524 1.60 4.38 14.34
CA THR A 524 2.94 4.11 13.83
C THR A 524 3.73 5.40 13.80
N GLY A 525 4.99 5.36 14.22
CA GLY A 525 5.90 6.50 14.09
C GLY A 525 6.45 6.68 12.67
N GLU A 526 7.12 7.80 12.44
CA GLU A 526 7.86 8.01 11.21
C GLU A 526 9.19 7.21 11.23
N ARG A 527 9.35 6.27 10.30
CA ARG A 527 10.52 5.39 10.13
C ARG A 527 11.13 5.44 8.73
N THR A 528 10.57 6.21 7.79
CA THR A 528 11.12 6.36 6.43
C THR A 528 12.42 7.17 6.46
N PHE A 529 12.50 8.21 7.27
CA PHE A 529 13.66 9.10 7.38
C PHE A 529 14.41 8.97 8.71
N GLU A 530 15.71 9.24 8.64
CA GLU A 530 16.59 9.44 9.79
C GLU A 530 17.15 10.85 9.74
N ALA A 531 17.05 11.55 10.88
CA ALA A 531 17.65 12.85 11.09
C ALA A 531 18.99 12.69 11.83
N LYS A 532 20.04 13.31 11.31
CA LYS A 532 21.35 13.42 11.97
C LYS A 532 21.62 14.88 12.31
N ASN A 533 22.16 15.13 13.51
CA ASN A 533 22.38 16.47 14.06
C ASN A 533 21.09 17.33 14.06
N ALA A 534 19.94 16.66 14.14
CA ALA A 534 18.63 17.26 14.16
C ALA A 534 17.63 16.32 14.82
N LYS A 535 16.53 16.88 15.31
CA LYS A 535 15.32 16.14 15.69
C LYS A 535 14.30 16.27 14.57
N SER A 536 13.55 15.19 14.32
CA SER A 536 12.46 15.17 13.35
C SER A 536 11.13 14.88 14.03
N GLU A 537 10.08 15.62 13.67
CA GLU A 537 8.70 15.39 14.11
C GLU A 537 7.71 15.77 13.01
N LEU A 538 6.52 15.16 13.02
CA LEU A 538 5.42 15.62 12.17
C LEU A 538 4.76 16.85 12.78
N THR A 539 4.33 17.80 11.95
CA THR A 539 3.68 19.03 12.38
C THR A 539 2.49 19.37 11.49
N GLU A 540 1.54 20.16 12.01
CA GLU A 540 0.38 20.62 11.24
C GLU A 540 0.69 21.81 10.29
N THR A 541 1.92 22.33 10.34
CA THR A 541 2.41 23.37 9.42
C THR A 541 2.79 22.74 8.07
N SER A 542 1.80 22.55 7.21
CA SER A 542 1.93 21.91 5.89
C SER A 542 1.90 22.91 4.73
N ARG A 543 2.37 22.49 3.55
CA ARG A 543 2.16 23.19 2.28
C ARG A 543 0.80 22.79 1.71
N THR A 544 0.56 21.48 1.66
CA THR A 544 -0.71 20.90 1.23
C THR A 544 -1.15 19.85 2.25
N GLY A 545 -2.45 19.56 2.31
CA GLY A 545 -2.95 18.58 3.27
C GLY A 545 -2.89 19.06 4.73
N ASN A 546 -2.38 18.21 5.60
CA ASN A 546 -2.42 18.39 7.05
C ASN A 546 -1.07 18.37 7.71
N TYR A 547 -0.14 17.56 7.23
CA TYR A 547 1.09 17.28 7.94
C TYR A 547 2.30 17.56 7.07
N ALA A 548 3.34 18.15 7.67
CA ALA A 548 4.67 18.21 7.11
C ALA A 548 5.68 17.61 8.07
N MET A 549 6.86 17.30 7.55
CA MET A 549 8.00 16.92 8.38
C MET A 549 8.74 18.18 8.85
N LYS A 550 8.89 18.34 10.16
CA LYS A 550 9.69 19.39 10.78
C LYS A 550 11.03 18.82 11.24
N ILE A 551 12.10 19.47 10.82
CA ILE A 551 13.48 19.20 11.20
C ILE A 551 13.99 20.36 12.06
N MET A 552 14.45 20.04 13.26
CA MET A 552 15.06 20.99 14.18
C MET A 552 16.55 20.66 14.33
N PRO A 553 17.46 21.43 13.70
CA PRO A 553 18.90 21.27 13.91
C PRO A 553 19.25 21.32 15.41
N THR A 554 20.23 20.53 15.85
CA THR A 554 20.66 20.50 17.26
C THR A 554 21.94 21.26 17.52
N ASN A 555 22.67 21.66 16.47
CA ASN A 555 23.95 22.35 16.56
C ASN A 555 24.08 23.34 15.39
N GLU A 556 24.40 24.60 15.67
CA GLU A 556 24.59 25.66 14.67
C GLU A 556 25.87 25.47 13.82
N ASN A 557 26.86 24.75 14.34
CA ASN A 557 28.16 24.57 13.70
C ASN A 557 28.26 23.29 12.88
N GLU A 558 27.26 22.41 12.98
CA GLU A 558 27.22 21.16 12.25
C GLU A 558 26.00 21.10 11.34
N PRO A 559 26.16 20.65 10.09
CA PRO A 559 25.02 20.50 9.20
C PRO A 559 24.03 19.48 9.76
N ALA A 560 22.75 19.86 9.77
CA ALA A 560 21.66 18.93 9.97
C ALA A 560 21.45 18.12 8.68
N ARG A 561 21.10 16.84 8.80
CA ARG A 561 20.84 15.99 7.64
C ARG A 561 19.56 15.19 7.82
N LEU A 562 18.78 15.10 6.76
CA LEU A 562 17.68 14.15 6.65
C LEU A 562 17.99 13.15 5.54
N ALA A 563 17.82 11.86 5.83
CA ALA A 563 18.20 10.80 4.91
C ALA A 563 17.20 9.66 4.94
N GLN A 564 16.76 9.15 3.78
CA GLN A 564 15.90 7.95 3.74
C GLN A 564 16.61 6.76 4.37
N LYS A 565 16.02 5.99 5.28
CA LYS A 565 16.72 4.87 5.94
C LYS A 565 17.03 3.68 5.02
N ILE A 566 16.43 3.65 3.83
CA ILE A 566 16.44 2.51 2.93
C ILE A 566 16.76 2.95 1.50
N PHE A 567 17.41 2.07 0.74
CA PHE A 567 17.61 2.29 -0.69
C PHE A 567 16.37 1.83 -1.45
N MET A 568 15.87 2.66 -2.38
CA MET A 568 14.92 2.24 -3.41
C MET A 568 15.60 1.23 -4.34
N ARG A 569 14.88 0.23 -4.85
CA ARG A 569 15.43 -0.78 -5.77
C ARG A 569 14.90 -0.57 -7.18
N VAL A 570 15.72 -0.95 -8.17
CA VAL A 570 15.37 -1.04 -9.60
C VAL A 570 14.80 0.26 -10.15
N LEU A 571 15.69 1.13 -10.65
CA LEU A 571 15.27 2.37 -11.29
C LEU A 571 14.72 2.10 -12.70
N PRO A 572 13.52 2.61 -13.03
CA PRO A 572 12.91 2.42 -14.35
C PRO A 572 13.48 3.37 -15.42
N SER A 573 14.24 4.38 -15.00
CA SER A 573 14.81 5.42 -15.86
C SER A 573 16.24 5.79 -15.43
N ASN A 574 17.03 6.32 -16.38
CA ASN A 574 18.31 6.94 -16.09
C ASN A 574 18.20 8.46 -15.88
N SER A 575 17.02 9.05 -16.06
CA SER A 575 16.75 10.45 -15.79
C SER A 575 15.84 10.58 -14.56
N LEU A 576 16.38 11.13 -13.48
CA LEU A 576 15.68 11.30 -12.22
C LEU A 576 15.69 12.76 -11.75
N SER A 577 14.66 13.16 -11.00
CA SER A 577 14.66 14.39 -10.21
C SER A 577 14.37 14.09 -8.75
N PHE A 578 15.08 14.72 -7.83
CA PHE A 578 14.66 14.83 -6.43
C PHE A 578 14.08 16.22 -6.19
N THR A 579 12.81 16.28 -5.84
CA THR A 579 12.05 17.53 -5.70
C THR A 579 11.20 17.50 -4.44
N GLY A 580 10.73 18.67 -4.02
CA GLY A 580 9.80 18.85 -2.92
C GLY A 580 9.74 20.31 -2.50
N TYR A 581 9.07 20.56 -1.39
CA TYR A 581 8.93 21.91 -0.86
C TYR A 581 9.57 22.02 0.51
N LEU A 582 10.22 23.14 0.75
CA LEU A 582 10.89 23.45 2.00
C LEU A 582 10.47 24.83 2.48
N ARG A 583 10.46 25.03 3.80
CA ARG A 583 10.18 26.32 4.44
C ARG A 583 11.03 26.46 5.69
N SER A 584 11.56 27.65 5.96
CA SER A 584 12.25 27.96 7.21
C SER A 584 12.10 29.45 7.54
N GLU A 585 12.16 29.82 8.82
CA GLU A 585 12.07 31.22 9.28
C GLU A 585 13.39 32.01 9.10
N GLY A 586 14.41 31.35 8.54
CA GLY A 586 15.70 31.97 8.29
C GLY A 586 16.32 31.37 7.05
N ASN A 587 17.36 32.03 6.54
CA ASN A 587 18.05 31.51 5.39
C ASN A 587 18.68 30.16 5.73
N VAL A 588 18.54 29.19 4.83
CA VAL A 588 19.14 27.87 4.96
C VAL A 588 19.76 27.48 3.63
N HIS A 589 21.04 27.12 3.66
CA HIS A 589 21.68 26.50 2.52
C HIS A 589 21.34 25.01 2.51
N VAL A 590 20.74 24.56 1.42
CA VAL A 590 20.26 23.20 1.22
C VAL A 590 21.15 22.53 0.19
N THR A 591 21.69 21.36 0.51
CA THR A 591 22.40 20.52 -0.45
C THR A 591 21.67 19.20 -0.63
N GLY A 592 21.33 18.87 -1.89
CA GLY A 592 20.77 17.57 -2.24
C GLY A 592 21.87 16.55 -2.52
N TYR A 593 21.69 15.32 -2.03
CA TYR A 593 22.59 14.21 -2.31
C TYR A 593 21.85 12.95 -2.76
N ALA A 594 22.49 12.16 -3.60
CA ALA A 594 22.18 10.76 -3.82
C ALA A 594 23.28 9.89 -3.19
N GLN A 595 22.87 8.76 -2.62
CA GLN A 595 23.79 7.72 -2.18
C GLN A 595 23.43 6.42 -2.91
N TYR A 596 24.43 5.78 -3.50
CA TYR A 596 24.27 4.52 -4.23
C TYR A 596 24.92 3.39 -3.44
N ARG A 597 24.40 2.17 -3.59
CA ARG A 597 25.01 0.98 -2.97
C ARG A 597 26.08 0.38 -3.89
N PRO A 598 27.39 0.47 -3.59
CA PRO A 598 28.42 -0.18 -4.38
C PRO A 598 28.34 -1.70 -4.18
N ARG A 599 28.61 -2.49 -5.22
CA ARG A 599 28.92 -3.92 -5.02
C ARG A 599 30.42 -4.04 -4.69
N PRO A 600 30.83 -4.89 -3.73
CA PRO A 600 30.05 -5.94 -3.05
C PRO A 600 29.42 -5.52 -1.71
N MET A 601 29.39 -4.22 -1.38
CA MET A 601 28.93 -3.74 -0.07
C MET A 601 27.49 -4.16 0.21
N ASN A 602 27.26 -4.75 1.38
CA ASN A 602 25.90 -5.03 1.83
C ASN A 602 25.17 -3.71 2.14
N ARG A 603 23.84 -3.76 2.24
CA ARG A 603 23.03 -2.55 2.40
C ARG A 603 23.37 -1.75 3.66
N TYR A 604 23.67 -2.42 4.78
CA TYR A 604 23.85 -1.76 6.08
C TYR A 604 25.16 -0.98 6.06
N LYS A 605 26.23 -1.65 5.64
CA LYS A 605 27.53 -1.01 5.42
C LYS A 605 27.44 0.14 4.41
N ALA A 606 26.59 0.01 3.38
CA ALA A 606 26.39 1.08 2.41
C ALA A 606 25.61 2.29 2.93
N LEU A 607 24.67 2.11 3.86
CA LEU A 607 24.01 3.24 4.51
C LEU A 607 25.01 4.08 5.32
N GLU A 608 25.99 3.41 5.94
CA GLU A 608 26.99 4.02 6.82
C GLU A 608 28.18 4.62 6.05
N GLU A 609 28.72 3.89 5.07
CA GLU A 609 30.05 4.18 4.49
C GLU A 609 30.03 4.58 3.01
N ALA A 610 28.94 4.35 2.26
CA ALA A 610 28.95 4.64 0.83
C ALA A 610 29.06 6.16 0.57
N PRO A 611 29.82 6.58 -0.46
CA PRO A 611 30.01 7.99 -0.76
C PRO A 611 28.70 8.67 -1.17
N LEU A 612 28.55 9.93 -0.76
CA LEU A 612 27.47 10.80 -1.21
C LEU A 612 27.86 11.48 -2.51
N VAL A 613 26.93 11.49 -3.47
CA VAL A 613 27.04 12.21 -4.73
C VAL A 613 26.17 13.45 -4.62
N LYS A 614 26.79 14.63 -4.69
CA LYS A 614 26.07 15.92 -4.66
C LYS A 614 25.22 16.06 -5.93
N LEU A 615 23.94 16.36 -5.76
CA LEU A 615 23.00 16.58 -6.85
C LEU A 615 22.87 18.07 -7.20
N GLY A 616 22.89 18.93 -6.20
CA GLY A 616 22.74 20.37 -6.37
C GLY A 616 22.63 21.09 -5.02
N GLU A 617 22.52 22.42 -5.09
CA GLU A 617 22.35 23.30 -3.94
C GLU A 617 21.24 24.31 -4.21
N ALA A 618 20.56 24.71 -3.15
CA ALA A 618 19.59 25.80 -3.15
C ALA A 618 19.76 26.63 -1.87
N ILE A 619 19.32 27.88 -1.90
CA ILE A 619 19.19 28.71 -0.71
C ILE A 619 17.70 28.92 -0.49
N LEU A 620 17.21 28.54 0.68
CA LEU A 620 15.87 28.90 1.12
C LEU A 620 15.94 30.32 1.66
N GLU A 621 15.17 31.23 1.08
CA GLU A 621 15.11 32.64 1.48
C GLU A 621 13.70 33.02 1.93
N GLY A 622 13.57 33.59 3.13
CA GLY A 622 12.28 34.02 3.66
C GLY A 622 11.36 32.90 4.14
N ASP A 623 10.18 33.30 4.63
CA ASP A 623 9.32 32.46 5.48
C ASP A 623 8.30 31.61 4.70
N ASP A 624 8.33 31.64 3.37
CA ASP A 624 7.38 30.93 2.50
C ASP A 624 7.91 29.58 1.99
N TRP A 625 6.97 28.73 1.56
CA TRP A 625 7.28 27.46 0.94
C TRP A 625 7.96 27.65 -0.42
N GLN A 626 9.14 27.07 -0.57
CA GLN A 626 9.96 27.13 -1.79
C GLN A 626 10.17 25.73 -2.34
N ASN A 627 10.00 25.59 -3.65
CA ASN A 627 10.33 24.34 -4.33
C ASN A 627 11.85 24.21 -4.52
N PHE A 628 12.37 23.01 -4.32
CA PHE A 628 13.69 22.65 -4.82
C PHE A 628 13.54 21.53 -5.86
N LYS A 629 14.46 21.49 -6.82
CA LYS A 629 14.57 20.41 -7.80
C LYS A 629 16.03 20.14 -8.11
N PHE A 630 16.45 18.89 -7.95
CA PHE A 630 17.79 18.43 -8.31
C PHE A 630 17.67 17.30 -9.33
N ASP A 631 18.06 17.57 -10.57
CA ASP A 631 18.10 16.57 -11.63
C ASP A 631 19.39 15.77 -11.57
N PHE A 632 19.30 14.45 -11.74
CA PHE A 632 20.45 13.57 -11.62
C PHE A 632 20.34 12.29 -12.46
N ILE A 633 21.50 11.81 -12.90
CA ILE A 633 21.66 10.58 -13.68
C ILE A 633 22.39 9.55 -12.81
N PRO A 634 21.82 8.36 -12.57
CA PRO A 634 22.50 7.30 -11.84
C PRO A 634 23.82 6.88 -12.52
N PRO A 635 24.93 6.68 -11.76
CA PRO A 635 26.28 6.54 -12.32
C PRO A 635 26.59 5.23 -13.07
N ASN A 636 25.62 4.35 -13.34
CA ASN A 636 25.72 3.19 -14.25
C ASN A 636 24.40 2.38 -14.26
N LYS A 637 24.02 1.77 -15.40
CA LYS A 637 22.81 0.90 -15.54
C LYS A 637 22.79 -0.32 -14.59
N VAL A 638 23.92 -0.69 -14.00
CA VAL A 638 24.11 -1.87 -13.14
C VAL A 638 23.89 -1.55 -11.64
N GLN A 639 24.02 -0.28 -11.24
CA GLN A 639 23.78 0.14 -9.85
C GLN A 639 22.32 0.54 -9.66
N ARG A 640 21.48 -0.45 -9.37
CA ARG A 640 20.01 -0.31 -9.30
C ARG A 640 19.45 0.14 -7.96
N THR A 641 20.25 0.66 -7.03
CA THR A 641 19.71 1.08 -5.73
C THR A 641 20.25 2.43 -5.30
N VAL A 642 19.35 3.36 -5.04
CA VAL A 642 19.66 4.75 -4.67
C VAL A 642 18.77 5.17 -3.49
N ARG A 643 19.31 6.06 -2.66
CA ARG A 643 18.54 6.84 -1.69
C ARG A 643 18.90 8.31 -1.85
N VAL A 644 17.97 9.19 -1.50
CA VAL A 644 18.16 10.65 -1.52
C VAL A 644 18.27 11.21 -0.11
N LEU A 645 19.01 12.31 0.01
CA LEU A 645 19.28 12.99 1.28
C LEU A 645 19.27 14.50 1.07
N LEU A 646 18.91 15.23 2.12
CA LEU A 646 19.04 16.68 2.22
C LEU A 646 19.98 17.02 3.38
N GLU A 647 20.93 17.91 3.12
CA GLU A 647 21.76 18.55 4.14
C GLU A 647 21.36 20.02 4.27
N PHE A 648 21.27 20.50 5.50
CA PHE A 648 20.87 21.85 5.84
C PHE A 648 21.96 22.54 6.65
N ARG A 649 22.38 23.72 6.18
CA ARG A 649 23.32 24.60 6.88
C ARG A 649 22.63 25.93 7.15
N THR A 650 22.45 26.26 8.43
CA THR A 650 21.85 27.51 8.87
C THR A 650 22.86 28.65 8.71
N PHE A 651 22.38 29.84 8.35
CA PHE A 651 23.21 31.04 8.37
C PHE A 651 23.09 31.75 9.73
N GLY A 652 24.22 32.01 10.38
CA GLY A 652 24.25 32.69 11.70
C GLY A 652 24.03 31.74 12.90
N LYS A 653 23.90 32.35 14.09
CA LYS A 653 23.82 31.62 15.39
C LYS A 653 22.40 31.19 15.80
N ASN A 654 21.39 31.55 15.01
CA ASN A 654 20.01 31.25 15.35
C ASN A 654 19.58 29.99 14.58
N ILE A 655 19.23 28.94 15.32
CA ILE A 655 18.70 27.71 14.74
C ILE A 655 17.19 27.89 14.54
N HIS A 656 16.75 27.81 13.29
CA HIS A 656 15.34 27.83 12.91
C HIS A 656 14.86 26.41 12.53
N PRO A 657 13.57 26.10 12.76
CA PRO A 657 12.98 24.88 12.21
C PRO A 657 12.97 24.92 10.69
N ILE A 658 13.11 23.75 10.09
CA ILE A 658 13.01 23.53 8.64
C ILE A 658 11.84 22.59 8.43
N PHE A 659 10.85 23.03 7.69
CA PHE A 659 9.68 22.26 7.32
C PHE A 659 9.86 21.73 5.91
N MET A 660 9.38 20.52 5.66
CA MET A 660 9.40 19.91 4.34
C MET A 660 8.13 19.13 4.07
N ASP A 661 7.70 19.20 2.82
CA ASP A 661 6.45 18.62 2.38
C ASP A 661 6.53 18.21 0.90
N ASP A 662 5.65 17.30 0.49
CA ASP A 662 5.51 16.84 -0.89
C ASP A 662 6.83 16.38 -1.56
N LEU A 663 7.68 15.65 -0.82
CA LEU A 663 8.93 15.11 -1.38
C LEU A 663 8.64 14.09 -2.48
N ALA A 664 9.38 14.12 -3.58
CA ALA A 664 9.23 13.17 -4.67
C ALA A 664 10.58 12.80 -5.30
N VAL A 665 10.70 11.55 -5.75
CA VAL A 665 11.81 11.12 -6.62
C VAL A 665 11.20 10.70 -7.93
N ILE A 666 11.26 11.59 -8.93
CA ILE A 666 10.58 11.39 -10.21
C ILE A 666 11.52 10.66 -11.16
N ALA A 667 11.04 9.58 -11.77
CA ALA A 667 11.68 8.90 -12.89
C ALA A 667 11.03 9.32 -14.21
N TRP A 668 11.80 9.97 -15.08
CA TRP A 668 11.31 10.53 -16.35
C TRP A 668 11.40 9.52 -17.49
N GLU A 669 10.42 9.53 -18.38
CA GLU A 669 10.45 8.66 -19.56
C GLU A 669 11.42 9.20 -20.63
N GLU A 670 12.28 8.31 -21.16
CA GLU A 670 13.21 8.62 -22.25
C GLU A 670 12.44 8.50 -23.60
N ASN A 671 12.19 9.63 -24.28
CA ASN A 671 11.46 9.80 -25.56
C ASN A 671 9.93 9.60 -25.50
N SER A 672 9.19 10.70 -25.33
CA SER A 672 7.73 10.76 -25.22
C SER A 672 6.97 10.95 -26.53
N GLU A 673 7.62 10.90 -27.70
CA GLU A 673 6.89 11.01 -28.97
C GLU A 673 5.89 9.83 -29.13
N ASN A 674 4.61 10.12 -28.85
CA ASN A 674 3.43 9.30 -29.13
C ASN A 674 3.30 7.94 -28.41
N LYS A 675 3.94 7.71 -27.26
CA LYS A 675 3.71 6.46 -26.49
C LYS A 675 2.81 6.66 -25.26
N PRO A 676 1.78 5.82 -25.07
CA PRO A 676 0.98 5.77 -23.84
C PRO A 676 1.83 5.40 -22.62
N THR A 677 1.73 6.17 -21.54
CA THR A 677 2.44 5.91 -20.28
C THR A 677 1.59 5.09 -19.32
N THR A 678 1.74 3.77 -19.30
CA THR A 678 1.03 2.93 -18.31
C THR A 678 1.82 2.85 -17.01
N SER A 679 1.54 3.75 -16.06
CA SER A 679 2.24 3.77 -14.76
C SER A 679 1.41 3.09 -13.65
N PRO A 680 2.03 2.19 -12.85
CA PRO A 680 1.40 1.59 -11.67
C PRO A 680 1.46 2.46 -10.40
N ASN A 681 2.05 3.68 -10.40
CA ASN A 681 2.20 4.49 -9.17
C ASN A 681 1.38 5.80 -9.11
N ARG A 682 1.20 6.26 -7.85
CA ARG A 682 0.60 7.47 -7.27
C ARG A 682 0.61 8.70 -8.18
N ARG A 683 1.77 9.36 -8.32
CA ARG A 683 1.91 10.65 -9.00
C ARG A 683 2.55 10.45 -10.37
N THR A 684 1.69 10.38 -11.38
CA THR A 684 2.15 10.68 -12.74
C THR A 684 2.28 12.19 -12.82
N HIS A 685 3.52 12.65 -12.90
CA HIS A 685 3.81 14.04 -13.18
C HIS A 685 3.84 14.19 -14.69
N VAL A 686 3.17 15.21 -15.22
CA VAL A 686 3.40 15.65 -16.60
C VAL A 686 4.22 16.89 -16.49
N PHE A 687 5.46 16.78 -16.90
CA PHE A 687 6.27 17.94 -17.13
C PHE A 687 5.99 18.45 -18.53
N ILE A 688 5.68 19.72 -18.67
CA ILE A 688 5.56 20.33 -19.98
C ILE A 688 6.76 21.23 -20.20
N THR A 689 7.53 20.92 -21.24
CA THR A 689 8.62 21.77 -21.71
C THR A 689 8.18 22.50 -22.98
N VAL A 690 8.46 23.81 -23.02
CA VAL A 690 8.27 24.64 -24.22
C VAL A 690 9.66 24.86 -24.80
N ALA A 691 9.95 24.28 -25.96
CA ALA A 691 11.26 24.41 -26.61
C ALA A 691 11.56 25.81 -27.17
N ASN A 692 10.66 26.79 -26.98
CA ASN A 692 10.77 28.13 -27.55
C ASN A 692 10.59 29.21 -26.48
N ASP A 693 11.45 30.23 -26.49
CA ASP A 693 11.44 31.43 -25.64
C ASP A 693 10.20 32.36 -25.82
N LYS A 694 9.10 31.86 -26.39
CA LYS A 694 7.88 32.65 -26.59
C LYS A 694 6.85 32.34 -25.50
N PRO A 695 6.22 33.37 -24.90
CA PRO A 695 5.12 33.19 -23.97
C PRO A 695 3.89 32.72 -24.74
N ASN A 696 3.77 31.41 -24.94
CA ASN A 696 2.57 30.80 -25.52
C ASN A 696 1.71 30.24 -24.39
N ASN A 697 0.60 30.90 -24.10
CA ASN A 697 -0.50 30.26 -23.37
C ASN A 697 -1.10 29.17 -24.27
N GLY A 698 -1.28 27.96 -23.73
CA GLY A 698 -1.81 26.82 -24.48
C GLY A 698 -2.76 26.00 -23.61
N LYS A 699 -3.74 25.33 -24.24
CA LYS A 699 -4.59 24.36 -23.55
C LYS A 699 -4.08 22.96 -23.82
N ILE A 700 -4.02 22.12 -22.79
CA ILE A 700 -3.73 20.70 -22.92
C ILE A 700 -4.99 19.93 -22.58
N SER A 701 -5.57 19.28 -23.58
CA SER A 701 -6.50 18.17 -23.33
C SER A 701 -5.66 16.93 -23.01
N ILE A 702 -5.97 16.25 -21.90
CA ILE A 702 -5.49 14.91 -21.58
C ILE A 702 -6.67 13.97 -21.74
N MET A 703 -6.69 13.22 -22.85
CA MET A 703 -7.74 12.22 -23.09
C MET A 703 -7.42 10.88 -22.44
N TYR A 704 -8.29 10.42 -21.54
CA TYR A 704 -8.25 9.09 -20.96
C TYR A 704 -9.11 8.17 -21.82
N GLU A 705 -8.46 7.39 -22.68
CA GLU A 705 -9.13 6.36 -23.46
C GLU A 705 -8.73 4.98 -22.94
N LYS A 706 -9.71 4.22 -22.44
CA LYS A 706 -9.51 2.78 -22.23
C LYS A 706 -10.02 2.04 -23.44
N HIS A 707 -9.15 1.70 -24.39
CA HIS A 707 -9.44 0.64 -25.35
C HIS A 707 -8.18 -0.15 -25.70
N LYS A 708 -8.32 -1.48 -25.60
CA LYS A 708 -7.43 -2.52 -26.14
C LYS A 708 -5.97 -2.46 -25.65
N ILE A 709 -5.67 -3.24 -24.62
CA ILE A 709 -4.44 -4.05 -24.69
C ILE A 709 -4.72 -5.11 -25.76
N ASP A 710 -4.71 -4.71 -27.03
CA ASP A 710 -4.70 -5.64 -28.14
C ASP A 710 -3.39 -6.42 -28.03
N SER A 711 -3.52 -7.73 -27.86
CA SER A 711 -2.58 -8.74 -28.34
C SER A 711 -1.09 -8.42 -28.17
N LEU A 712 -0.55 -8.64 -26.96
CA LEU A 712 0.80 -9.23 -26.85
C LEU A 712 0.77 -10.76 -26.97
N GLN A 713 -0.38 -11.34 -27.30
CA GLN A 713 -0.48 -12.68 -27.88
C GLN A 713 -0.15 -12.64 -29.38
N GLN A 714 1.12 -12.39 -29.70
CA GLN A 714 1.79 -12.91 -30.90
C GLN A 714 3.31 -12.83 -30.67
N ARG A 715 3.81 -13.70 -29.78
CA ARG A 715 5.09 -14.41 -29.96
C ARG A 715 4.99 -15.78 -29.32
#